data_AF-A0A8K0F422-F1
#
_entry.id   AF-A0A8K0F422-F1
#
_cell.length_a   1.000
_cell.length_b   1.000
_cell.length_c   1.000
_cell.angle_alpha   90.00
_cell.angle_beta   90.00
_cell.angle_gamma   90.00
#
_symmetry.space_group_name_H-M   'P 1'
#
loop_
_entity.id
_entity.type
_entity.pdbx_description
1 polymer ?
#
loop_
_entity_poly.entity_id
_entity_poly.type
_entity_poly.pdbx_seq_one_letter_code
_entity_poly.pdbx_strand_id
1 'polypeptide(L)'
;MIPRLSAARGFRKPDCKILQSFRRFSSSASSGIADANPDMSPMHDGSKSNVAAEYTFTRHHLDADFIASLPWTQYPLQRIRNLSIIAHIDHGKSTLADRLLEFCGTLPVGVRHQQYLDKLQVEKERGITVKAQTASMFFKDPLYDAGKQQLPCLINLIDCPGHIDFHYEVSRSLSACEGALLLVDASQGIQAQTIANYEKTLSVSHPIELLPVITKCDLPHADPEKCREDLSHMFGFNPKDILLCSAKSGFGIDTLVQAILDRIPDPERDMPPFIDVSKKAAAEVEKKALQALLFDSWYDSYRGVICLVRLAHGMITKGDSVMCASTKKAYVVQDCGILYPELFSTGVLLRGQVGFLCLGMKTTREARVGDTILATSSVPVQYIEPSYLENFTVSSNVSASNSSQSVSTTVAAQNLKEMTSMPVLPGFRAAIPMVYASLFPTSGEDLDVLRTALDKLTLNDSSVKLDTRMSTESNPVLGVGFRAGFLGMLHLDVFVTRLRQEFHVDSIVASPTVPYKVLVDLPGEGNIKTLRELMLTSPQEFPTGMSQAGEPWVQYVKQWGIATTMEESIRDRSLDNPDAQSGRCDAMIPISVVNSFLEPRVDISVVAPVEQLGSVMQLCEERRGERTAMSYLSPVRVLLKYSLPMSELITDFFDALQTITSGYASLDYDLSNLKYEKTALCKVVVLLNGEEVDALSSLCHPSHAERKAKRLAEKLRDVIPRQMFEVVVQTGVVGKGDGLRGGVKIIARERIAALRKDVTAKCYGGDITRKRKLLEKQKESKKRMKRVGSVELSNDAFLAVLSSH
;
A
#
# COMPACT_ATOMS: atom_id res chain seq x y z
N MET A 1 -3.59 40.16 -30.71
CA MET A 1 -3.58 41.19 -29.65
C MET A 1 -2.95 40.57 -28.41
N ILE A 2 -1.74 41.00 -28.09
CA ILE A 2 -0.95 40.58 -26.93
C ILE A 2 -1.10 41.68 -25.87
N PRO A 3 -1.32 41.37 -24.58
CA PRO A 3 -0.90 42.26 -23.52
C PRO A 3 0.41 41.75 -22.89
N ARG A 4 1.39 42.65 -22.84
CA ARG A 4 2.71 42.51 -22.21
C ARG A 4 2.68 42.99 -20.75
N LEU A 5 3.44 42.27 -19.91
CA LEU A 5 4.33 42.73 -18.83
C LEU A 5 3.78 43.50 -17.61
N SER A 6 4.05 42.96 -16.42
CA SER A 6 4.83 43.69 -15.40
C SER A 6 5.68 42.72 -14.56
N ALA A 7 6.99 42.98 -14.51
CA ALA A 7 8.00 42.30 -13.73
C ALA A 7 8.38 43.08 -12.45
N ALA A 8 9.14 42.41 -11.57
CA ALA A 8 9.88 42.86 -10.35
C ALA A 8 9.28 42.29 -9.04
N ARG A 9 9.98 41.74 -8.05
CA ARG A 9 11.40 41.49 -7.63
C ARG A 9 11.28 40.48 -6.44
N GLY A 10 12.23 39.66 -6.00
CA GLY A 10 13.62 39.43 -6.35
C GLY A 10 14.17 38.22 -5.57
N PHE A 11 14.99 37.41 -6.24
CA PHE A 11 15.72 36.29 -5.65
C PHE A 11 17.04 36.80 -5.03
N ARG A 12 17.31 36.44 -3.77
CA ARG A 12 18.65 36.51 -3.17
C ARG A 12 19.36 35.17 -3.39
N LYS A 13 20.55 35.20 -3.98
CA LYS A 13 21.53 34.11 -3.96
C LYS A 13 22.23 34.06 -2.60
N PRO A 14 22.61 32.89 -2.05
CA PRO A 14 23.68 32.80 -1.08
C PRO A 14 25.04 32.58 -1.75
N ASP A 15 26.07 33.07 -1.07
CA ASP A 15 27.41 33.37 -1.54
C ASP A 15 28.30 32.17 -1.88
N CYS A 16 28.86 32.14 -3.09
CA CYS A 16 29.99 31.29 -3.47
C CYS A 16 31.32 31.98 -3.13
N LYS A 17 31.91 31.64 -1.99
CA LYS A 17 33.34 31.83 -1.70
C LYS A 17 33.97 30.46 -1.47
N ILE A 18 34.51 29.83 -2.51
CA ILE A 18 35.61 28.82 -2.54
C ILE A 18 35.88 28.47 -4.03
N LEU A 19 36.23 29.47 -4.86
CA LEU A 19 36.64 29.23 -6.27
C LEU A 19 37.81 30.14 -6.67
N GLN A 20 38.89 30.12 -5.89
CA GLN A 20 40.14 30.82 -6.23
C GLN A 20 41.42 29.98 -6.15
N SER A 21 41.34 28.65 -6.00
CA SER A 21 42.55 27.81 -5.83
C SER A 21 42.98 27.00 -7.06
N PHE A 22 42.21 26.94 -8.14
CA PHE A 22 42.54 26.08 -9.31
C PHE A 22 42.67 26.88 -10.61
N ARG A 23 43.75 27.67 -10.72
CA ARG A 23 44.24 28.20 -12.00
C ARG A 23 45.77 28.31 -11.98
N ARG A 24 46.47 27.19 -12.06
CA ARG A 24 47.85 27.08 -12.59
C ARG A 24 48.02 25.68 -13.20
N PHE A 25 48.85 25.61 -14.25
CA PHE A 25 49.08 24.52 -15.22
C PHE A 25 48.15 24.56 -16.46
N SER A 26 48.49 25.36 -17.48
CA SER A 26 49.42 25.09 -18.62
C SER A 26 48.77 24.14 -19.64
N SER A 27 48.22 24.61 -20.78
CA SER A 27 48.84 25.10 -22.03
C SER A 27 49.03 24.01 -23.11
N SER A 28 48.38 24.25 -24.26
CA SER A 28 48.83 24.05 -25.67
C SER A 28 49.32 22.69 -26.20
N ALA A 29 48.63 22.16 -27.23
CA ALA A 29 49.12 21.62 -28.53
C ALA A 29 48.01 20.76 -29.18
N SER A 30 47.29 21.17 -30.24
CA SER A 30 47.59 21.14 -31.69
C SER A 30 47.76 19.75 -32.35
N SER A 31 46.70 19.33 -33.05
CA SER A 31 46.60 18.70 -34.39
C SER A 31 47.70 17.77 -34.95
N GLY A 32 47.28 16.58 -35.41
CA GLY A 32 48.01 15.78 -36.42
C GLY A 32 47.25 14.49 -36.80
N ILE A 33 46.92 14.35 -38.09
CA ILE A 33 46.20 13.25 -38.76
C ILE A 33 47.22 12.24 -39.32
N ALA A 34 46.94 10.92 -39.27
CA ALA A 34 47.31 9.93 -40.31
C ALA A 34 46.75 8.51 -40.04
N ASP A 35 46.36 7.83 -41.11
CA ASP A 35 45.65 6.55 -41.27
C ASP A 35 46.46 5.25 -41.00
N ALA A 36 45.70 4.15 -40.83
CA ALA A 36 45.90 2.76 -41.34
C ALA A 36 46.03 1.60 -40.31
N ASN A 37 45.07 0.67 -40.40
CA ASN A 37 45.04 -0.73 -39.88
C ASN A 37 46.09 -1.64 -40.60
N PRO A 38 46.48 -2.87 -40.15
CA PRO A 38 45.62 -3.93 -39.57
C PRO A 38 46.24 -4.94 -38.55
N ASP A 39 45.35 -5.74 -37.93
CA ASP A 39 45.49 -7.14 -37.46
C ASP A 39 46.48 -7.59 -36.34
N MET A 40 46.00 -8.61 -35.61
CA MET A 40 46.65 -9.58 -34.70
C MET A 40 46.66 -9.32 -33.18
N SER A 41 46.15 -10.34 -32.48
CA SER A 41 46.04 -10.55 -31.04
C SER A 41 47.30 -11.23 -30.43
N PRO A 42 47.32 -11.64 -29.15
CA PRO A 42 47.94 -10.91 -28.04
C PRO A 42 49.22 -11.58 -27.49
N MET A 43 50.23 -10.82 -27.06
CA MET A 43 51.27 -11.33 -26.14
C MET A 43 51.82 -10.26 -25.20
N HIS A 44 51.93 -10.63 -23.92
CA HIS A 44 52.52 -9.90 -22.80
C HIS A 44 54.01 -9.56 -22.99
N ASP A 45 54.43 -8.33 -22.66
CA ASP A 45 55.12 -7.97 -21.41
C ASP A 45 55.86 -6.62 -21.54
N GLY A 46 55.98 -5.86 -20.44
CA GLY A 46 57.16 -5.02 -20.22
C GLY A 46 57.10 -3.51 -20.46
N SER A 47 56.35 -2.79 -19.61
CA SER A 47 56.68 -1.46 -19.06
C SER A 47 56.78 -0.21 -19.99
N LYS A 48 55.83 0.72 -19.80
CA LYS A 48 56.08 2.12 -19.40
C LYS A 48 54.77 2.87 -19.13
N SER A 49 54.47 2.99 -17.84
CA SER A 49 53.77 4.07 -17.14
C SER A 49 53.07 5.15 -17.98
N ASN A 50 51.73 5.17 -17.92
CA ASN A 50 50.96 6.41 -17.87
C ASN A 50 49.73 6.21 -16.96
N VAL A 51 49.52 7.22 -16.13
CA VAL A 51 48.71 7.24 -14.91
C VAL A 51 47.21 7.25 -15.24
N ALA A 52 46.59 6.07 -15.20
CA ALA A 52 45.19 5.93 -14.83
C ALA A 52 45.19 5.53 -13.34
N ALA A 53 44.71 6.40 -12.47
CA ALA A 53 44.52 6.05 -11.06
C ALA A 53 43.36 5.04 -10.98
N GLU A 54 43.67 3.75 -11.13
CA GLU A 54 42.81 2.67 -10.66
C GLU A 54 42.66 2.83 -9.15
N TYR A 55 41.55 3.41 -8.71
CA TYR A 55 41.14 3.39 -7.31
C TYR A 55 40.87 1.94 -6.92
N THR A 56 41.88 1.29 -6.35
CA THR A 56 41.75 -0.06 -5.82
C THR A 56 41.02 0.04 -4.49
N PHE A 57 39.69 -0.09 -4.51
CA PHE A 57 38.87 -0.13 -3.28
C PHE A 57 39.25 -1.37 -2.46
N THR A 58 39.95 -1.20 -1.35
CA THR A 58 40.12 -2.26 -0.35
C THR A 58 38.77 -2.53 0.31
N ARG A 59 38.09 -3.59 -0.13
CA ARG A 59 36.84 -4.09 0.43
C ARG A 59 37.08 -4.67 1.83
N HIS A 60 37.03 -3.83 2.85
CA HIS A 60 37.04 -4.29 4.22
C HIS A 60 35.62 -4.64 4.64
N HIS A 61 35.36 -5.92 4.88
CA HIS A 61 34.18 -6.32 5.65
C HIS A 61 34.22 -5.59 7.00
N LEU A 62 33.11 -4.95 7.37
CA LEU A 62 33.01 -4.27 8.66
C LEU A 62 32.46 -5.27 9.68
N ASP A 63 33.35 -5.85 10.47
CA ASP A 63 33.00 -6.83 11.49
C ASP A 63 32.07 -6.22 12.56
N ALA A 64 31.20 -7.05 13.15
CA ALA A 64 30.27 -6.63 14.20
C ALA A 64 30.98 -5.97 15.40
N ASP A 65 32.19 -6.42 15.72
CA ASP A 65 33.03 -5.85 16.79
C ASP A 65 33.47 -4.41 16.47
N PHE A 66 33.76 -4.11 15.20
CA PHE A 66 34.08 -2.75 14.77
C PHE A 66 32.87 -1.84 14.95
N ILE A 67 31.68 -2.32 14.60
CA ILE A 67 30.42 -1.56 14.72
C ILE A 67 30.07 -1.31 16.19
N ALA A 68 30.28 -2.30 17.04
CA ALA A 68 30.13 -2.16 18.50
C ALA A 68 31.09 -1.10 19.08
N SER A 69 32.28 -0.94 18.49
CA SER A 69 33.29 0.02 18.93
C SER A 69 33.03 1.48 18.51
N LEU A 70 32.03 1.73 17.65
CA LEU A 70 31.70 3.09 17.22
C LEU A 70 31.13 3.94 18.37
N PRO A 71 31.41 5.26 18.41
CA PRO A 71 30.94 6.15 19.47
C PRO A 71 29.46 6.53 19.26
N TRP A 72 28.56 5.59 19.57
CA TRP A 72 27.11 5.73 19.41
C TRP A 72 26.49 6.90 20.18
N THR A 73 27.14 7.38 21.23
CA THR A 73 26.69 8.55 22.02
C THR A 73 27.05 9.89 21.38
N GLN A 74 27.93 9.91 20.37
CA GLN A 74 28.45 11.14 19.74
C GLN A 74 28.60 10.97 18.22
N TYR A 75 27.62 10.33 17.58
CA TYR A 75 27.64 10.16 16.12
C TYR A 75 27.27 11.47 15.41
N PRO A 76 28.10 11.99 14.49
CA PRO A 76 27.84 13.27 13.85
C PRO A 76 26.71 13.17 12.81
N LEU A 77 25.78 14.14 12.85
CA LEU A 77 24.66 14.23 11.90
C LEU A 77 25.10 14.27 10.44
N GLN A 78 26.18 14.99 10.15
CA GLN A 78 26.70 15.19 8.80
C GLN A 78 27.18 13.89 8.15
N ARG A 79 27.35 12.82 8.94
CA ARG A 79 27.71 11.47 8.50
C ARG A 79 26.52 10.52 8.42
N ILE A 80 25.29 11.03 8.44
CA ILE A 80 24.08 10.22 8.29
C ILE A 80 23.43 10.55 6.95
N ARG A 81 22.97 9.53 6.23
CA ARG A 81 22.11 9.65 5.05
C ARG A 81 20.96 8.67 5.19
N ASN A 82 19.72 9.16 5.23
CA ASN A 82 18.54 8.29 5.17
C ASN A 82 17.95 8.37 3.77
N LEU A 83 17.87 7.22 3.10
CA LEU A 83 17.35 7.13 1.74
C LEU A 83 16.44 5.93 1.55
N SER A 84 15.55 6.05 0.58
CA SER A 84 14.69 4.97 0.13
C SER A 84 14.94 4.63 -1.35
N ILE A 85 14.65 3.39 -1.75
CA ILE A 85 14.66 3.00 -3.16
C ILE A 85 13.22 2.93 -3.67
N ILE A 86 12.91 3.68 -4.74
CA ILE A 86 11.59 3.71 -5.37
C ILE A 86 11.70 3.35 -6.86
N ALA A 87 10.84 2.44 -7.32
CA ALA A 87 10.83 1.98 -8.71
C ALA A 87 9.55 1.21 -9.04
N HIS A 88 9.26 1.09 -10.34
CA HIS A 88 8.29 0.13 -10.85
C HIS A 88 8.69 -1.32 -10.53
N ILE A 89 7.72 -2.24 -10.61
CA ILE A 89 7.96 -3.68 -10.52
C ILE A 89 9.03 -4.08 -11.53
N ASP A 90 9.88 -5.04 -11.15
CA ASP A 90 10.99 -5.56 -11.96
C ASP A 90 12.08 -4.58 -12.40
N HIS A 91 12.07 -3.29 -12.00
CA HIS A 91 13.16 -2.36 -12.32
C HIS A 91 14.49 -2.62 -11.57
N GLY A 92 14.55 -3.69 -10.75
CA GLY A 92 15.77 -4.14 -10.08
C GLY A 92 16.06 -3.49 -8.73
N LYS A 93 15.01 -3.11 -7.96
CA LYS A 93 15.14 -2.52 -6.61
C LYS A 93 15.94 -3.40 -5.65
N SER A 94 15.42 -4.59 -5.35
CA SER A 94 16.00 -5.52 -4.37
C SER A 94 17.40 -5.95 -4.80
N THR A 95 17.61 -6.17 -6.11
CA THR A 95 18.94 -6.48 -6.66
C THR A 95 19.93 -5.34 -6.46
N LEU A 96 19.50 -4.09 -6.61
CA LEU A 96 20.35 -2.93 -6.35
C LEU A 96 20.63 -2.77 -4.84
N ALA A 97 19.61 -2.96 -4.00
CA ALA A 97 19.75 -2.89 -2.55
C ALA A 97 20.79 -3.90 -2.04
N ASP A 98 20.72 -5.16 -2.49
CA ASP A 98 21.73 -6.18 -2.21
C ASP A 98 23.12 -5.76 -2.67
N ARG A 99 23.23 -5.21 -3.88
CA ARG A 99 24.53 -4.79 -4.41
C ARG A 99 25.13 -3.65 -3.60
N LEU A 100 24.31 -2.73 -3.10
CA LEU A 100 24.75 -1.67 -2.19
C LEU A 100 25.23 -2.25 -0.84
N LEU A 101 24.52 -3.24 -0.29
CA LEU A 101 24.90 -3.94 0.94
C LEU A 101 26.25 -4.67 0.80
N GLU A 102 26.44 -5.37 -0.32
CA GLU A 102 27.72 -6.02 -0.65
C GLU A 102 28.84 -4.99 -0.83
N PHE A 103 28.56 -3.89 -1.54
CA PHE A 103 29.56 -2.85 -1.83
C PHE A 103 30.01 -2.11 -0.57
N CYS A 104 29.10 -1.85 0.37
CA CYS A 104 29.41 -1.26 1.67
C CYS A 104 30.12 -2.24 2.63
N GLY A 105 30.29 -3.51 2.26
CA GLY A 105 30.91 -4.53 3.12
C GLY A 105 30.00 -4.98 4.27
N THR A 106 28.70 -4.69 4.19
CA THR A 106 27.66 -5.08 5.15
C THR A 106 27.27 -6.55 4.97
N LEU A 107 27.28 -7.05 3.74
CA LEU A 107 27.15 -8.48 3.42
C LEU A 107 28.49 -9.04 2.89
N PRO A 108 28.83 -10.31 3.19
CA PRO A 108 30.03 -10.92 2.62
C PRO A 108 29.91 -11.06 1.10
N VAL A 109 30.98 -10.76 0.38
CA VAL A 109 31.02 -10.84 -1.09
C VAL A 109 30.79 -12.29 -1.54
N GLY A 110 29.78 -12.51 -2.39
CA GLY A 110 29.51 -13.81 -2.99
C GLY A 110 28.56 -14.72 -2.20
N VAL A 111 27.92 -14.23 -1.14
CA VAL A 111 26.75 -14.90 -0.55
C VAL A 111 25.64 -14.89 -1.61
N ARG A 112 25.45 -16.03 -2.27
CA ARG A 112 24.44 -16.23 -3.33
C ARG A 112 23.03 -16.40 -2.74
N HIS A 113 22.59 -15.43 -1.94
CA HIS A 113 21.16 -15.26 -1.69
C HIS A 113 20.70 -14.15 -2.64
N GLN A 114 20.04 -14.54 -3.73
CA GLN A 114 19.35 -13.57 -4.57
C GLN A 114 18.29 -12.89 -3.69
N GLN A 115 18.36 -11.57 -3.53
CA GLN A 115 17.38 -10.74 -2.80
C GLN A 115 17.42 -10.97 -1.28
N TYR A 116 18.47 -10.48 -0.60
CA TYR A 116 18.68 -10.65 0.85
C TYR A 116 17.59 -9.98 1.69
N LEU A 117 17.15 -8.80 1.27
CA LEU A 117 16.11 -8.06 1.99
C LEU A 117 14.73 -8.72 1.90
N ASP A 118 14.46 -9.46 0.82
CA ASP A 118 13.19 -10.17 0.64
C ASP A 118 13.14 -11.35 1.63
N LYS A 119 12.49 -11.16 2.80
CA LYS A 119 12.46 -12.16 3.88
C LYS A 119 11.36 -13.18 3.69
N LEU A 120 10.24 -12.79 3.10
CA LEU A 120 9.09 -13.66 2.93
C LEU A 120 9.31 -14.63 1.76
N GLN A 121 8.82 -15.86 1.87
CA GLN A 121 8.94 -16.85 0.80
C GLN A 121 8.22 -16.38 -0.47
N VAL A 122 7.03 -15.77 -0.32
CA VAL A 122 6.25 -15.21 -1.44
C VAL A 122 7.02 -14.11 -2.19
N GLU A 123 7.82 -13.31 -1.48
CA GLU A 123 8.65 -12.26 -2.10
C GLU A 123 9.72 -12.88 -3.01
N LYS A 124 10.39 -13.93 -2.53
CA LYS A 124 11.42 -14.66 -3.30
C LYS A 124 10.86 -15.41 -4.50
N GLU A 125 9.70 -16.05 -4.36
CA GLU A 125 9.08 -16.84 -5.43
C GLU A 125 8.53 -15.96 -6.56
N ARG A 126 7.92 -14.82 -6.21
CA ARG A 126 7.31 -13.90 -7.18
C ARG A 126 8.24 -12.77 -7.62
N GLY A 127 9.40 -12.60 -6.98
CA GLY A 127 10.36 -11.53 -7.28
C GLY A 127 9.83 -10.14 -6.93
N ILE A 128 8.94 -10.01 -5.95
CA ILE A 128 8.33 -8.75 -5.53
C ILE A 128 8.71 -8.43 -4.07
N THR A 129 8.90 -7.16 -3.76
CA THR A 129 8.99 -6.68 -2.38
C THR A 129 7.59 -6.30 -1.92
N VAL A 130 7.11 -6.93 -0.85
CA VAL A 130 5.77 -6.73 -0.28
C VAL A 130 5.86 -5.83 0.94
N LYS A 131 6.82 -6.13 1.84
CA LYS A 131 7.06 -5.33 3.05
C LYS A 131 8.37 -4.55 2.92
N ALA A 132 8.34 -3.27 3.25
CA ALA A 132 9.50 -2.42 3.27
C ALA A 132 10.53 -2.96 4.28
N GLN A 133 11.79 -3.02 3.87
CA GLN A 133 12.88 -3.52 4.72
C GLN A 133 13.91 -2.45 4.90
N THR A 134 14.31 -2.25 6.15
CA THR A 134 15.30 -1.25 6.53
C THR A 134 16.63 -1.94 6.82
N ALA A 135 17.71 -1.40 6.25
CA ALA A 135 19.07 -1.80 6.53
C ALA A 135 19.95 -0.56 6.69
N SER A 136 20.86 -0.61 7.65
CA SER A 136 21.91 0.36 7.88
C SER A 136 23.19 -0.19 7.25
N MET A 137 23.89 0.67 6.53
CA MET A 137 25.17 0.39 5.89
C MET A 137 26.21 1.38 6.42
N PHE A 138 27.47 0.95 6.46
CA PHE A 138 28.56 1.83 6.83
C PHE A 138 29.50 1.95 5.65
N PHE A 139 29.81 3.18 5.26
CA PHE A 139 30.73 3.44 4.16
C PHE A 139 31.90 4.30 4.64
N LYS A 140 33.13 3.83 4.39
CA LYS A 140 34.35 4.61 4.63
C LYS A 140 34.65 5.40 3.37
N ASP A 141 34.51 6.72 3.46
CA ASP A 141 34.72 7.61 2.31
C ASP A 141 36.22 7.86 2.07
N PRO A 142 36.79 7.36 0.95
CA PRO A 142 38.21 7.52 0.65
C PRO A 142 38.63 8.98 0.40
N LEU A 143 37.72 9.85 -0.03
CA LEU A 143 38.00 11.26 -0.36
C LEU A 143 38.08 12.13 0.90
N TYR A 144 37.35 11.75 1.94
CA TYR A 144 37.43 12.37 3.27
C TYR A 144 38.55 11.79 4.15
N ASP A 145 39.26 10.76 3.66
CA ASP A 145 40.19 9.96 4.46
C ASP A 145 41.59 10.60 4.69
N ALA A 146 41.88 11.76 4.11
CA ALA A 146 43.22 12.35 4.12
C ALA A 146 43.64 13.15 5.40
N GLY A 147 43.09 12.94 6.60
CA GLY A 147 43.72 13.58 7.78
C GLY A 147 43.10 13.64 9.18
N LYS A 148 41.95 13.03 9.53
CA LYS A 148 41.46 13.02 10.94
C LYS A 148 40.73 11.72 11.25
N GLN A 149 41.00 11.10 12.41
CA GLN A 149 40.37 9.88 12.96
C GLN A 149 38.92 9.70 12.44
N GLN A 150 38.72 8.88 11.39
CA GLN A 150 37.48 8.89 10.59
C GLN A 150 36.44 7.90 11.10
N LEU A 151 35.27 8.43 11.44
CA LEU A 151 34.04 7.66 11.53
C LEU A 151 33.50 7.35 10.13
N PRO A 152 32.97 6.13 9.88
CA PRO A 152 32.27 5.82 8.64
C PRO A 152 31.01 6.71 8.47
N CYS A 153 30.51 6.84 7.24
CA CYS A 153 29.18 7.35 6.98
C CYS A 153 28.15 6.26 7.27
N LEU A 154 27.09 6.59 8.02
CA LEU A 154 25.94 5.73 8.25
C LEU A 154 24.91 6.02 7.14
N ILE A 155 24.62 5.02 6.34
CA ILE A 155 23.63 5.09 5.26
C ILE A 155 22.46 4.18 5.66
N ASN A 156 21.31 4.76 5.99
CA ASN A 156 20.09 4.01 6.25
C ASN A 156 19.31 3.88 4.95
N LEU A 157 19.16 2.66 4.48
CA LEU A 157 18.41 2.28 3.30
C LEU A 157 17.07 1.68 3.69
N ILE A 158 15.99 2.20 3.10
CA ILE A 158 14.66 1.60 3.17
C ILE A 158 14.30 1.11 1.76
N ASP A 159 14.24 -0.21 1.59
CA ASP A 159 13.77 -0.82 0.34
C ASP A 159 12.24 -0.80 0.32
N CYS A 160 11.64 -0.15 -0.68
CA CYS A 160 10.19 0.05 -0.74
C CYS A 160 9.54 -0.92 -1.73
N PRO A 161 8.31 -1.38 -1.44
CA PRO A 161 7.57 -2.21 -2.36
C PRO A 161 7.29 -1.47 -3.68
N GLY A 162 7.37 -2.22 -4.78
CA GLY A 162 7.13 -1.68 -6.12
C GLY A 162 5.67 -1.67 -6.54
N HIS A 163 4.85 -2.52 -5.92
CA HIS A 163 3.48 -2.72 -6.35
C HIS A 163 2.53 -1.66 -5.78
N ILE A 164 1.51 -1.32 -6.55
CA ILE A 164 0.53 -0.28 -6.22
C ILE A 164 -0.23 -0.52 -4.91
N ASP A 165 -0.65 -1.76 -4.66
CA ASP A 165 -1.38 -2.14 -3.44
C ASP A 165 -0.64 -1.72 -2.16
N PHE A 166 0.69 -1.61 -2.21
CA PHE A 166 1.53 -1.22 -1.07
C PHE A 166 1.97 0.25 -1.12
N HIS A 167 1.23 1.12 -1.81
CA HIS A 167 1.49 2.57 -1.85
C HIS A 167 1.64 3.19 -0.45
N TYR A 168 0.87 2.68 0.52
CA TYR A 168 0.93 3.14 1.90
C TYR A 168 2.30 2.87 2.53
N GLU A 169 3.02 1.81 2.16
CA GLU A 169 4.39 1.58 2.62
C GLU A 169 5.40 2.54 1.98
N VAL A 170 5.27 2.79 0.67
CA VAL A 170 6.15 3.73 -0.03
C VAL A 170 6.07 5.12 0.60
N SER A 171 4.87 5.63 0.86
CA SER A 171 4.68 6.94 1.52
C SER A 171 5.26 6.99 2.93
N ARG A 172 5.18 5.87 3.68
CA ARG A 172 5.73 5.77 5.04
C ARG A 172 7.24 5.84 5.06
N SER A 173 7.86 5.08 4.16
CA SER A 173 9.32 5.04 4.00
C SER A 173 9.87 6.39 3.54
N LEU A 174 9.21 7.04 2.57
CA LEU A 174 9.65 8.34 2.05
C LEU A 174 9.68 9.42 3.15
N SER A 175 8.68 9.47 4.04
CA SER A 175 8.68 10.42 5.16
C SER A 175 9.79 10.16 6.20
N ALA A 176 10.40 8.98 6.19
CA ALA A 176 11.52 8.64 7.04
C ALA A 176 12.90 8.99 6.41
N CYS A 177 12.92 9.52 5.19
CA CYS A 177 14.14 9.75 4.42
C CYS A 177 14.30 11.21 3.98
N GLU A 178 15.55 11.67 3.83
CA GLU A 178 15.86 12.96 3.20
C GLU A 178 16.14 12.83 1.69
N GLY A 179 16.35 11.62 1.19
CA GLY A 179 16.53 11.35 -0.23
C GLY A 179 15.86 10.06 -0.71
N ALA A 180 15.68 9.94 -2.03
CA ALA A 180 15.20 8.70 -2.64
C ALA A 180 15.88 8.42 -3.98
N LEU A 181 16.20 7.15 -4.23
CA LEU A 181 16.72 6.67 -5.51
C LEU A 181 15.54 6.33 -6.41
N LEU A 182 15.37 7.08 -7.50
CA LEU A 182 14.34 6.82 -8.50
C LEU A 182 14.91 5.92 -9.60
N LEU A 183 14.58 4.62 -9.54
CA LEU A 183 15.10 3.63 -10.49
C LEU A 183 14.20 3.47 -11.72
N VAL A 184 14.82 3.52 -12.89
CA VAL A 184 14.17 3.26 -14.17
C VAL A 184 14.97 2.23 -14.97
N ASP A 185 14.30 1.17 -15.42
CA ASP A 185 14.93 0.15 -16.26
C ASP A 185 15.25 0.72 -17.65
N ALA A 186 16.50 0.61 -18.09
CA ALA A 186 16.95 1.09 -19.41
C ALA A 186 16.22 0.45 -20.59
N SER A 187 15.65 -0.75 -20.42
CA SER A 187 14.91 -1.46 -21.47
C SER A 187 13.43 -1.11 -21.48
N GLN A 188 12.83 -0.91 -20.30
CA GLN A 188 11.40 -0.64 -20.17
C GLN A 188 11.06 0.85 -20.12
N GLY A 189 11.99 1.73 -19.74
CA GLY A 189 11.75 3.16 -19.58
C GLY A 189 10.73 3.50 -18.48
N ILE A 190 10.16 4.70 -18.54
CA ILE A 190 9.20 5.21 -17.54
C ILE A 190 7.87 4.47 -17.60
N GLN A 191 7.39 4.04 -16.43
CA GLN A 191 6.11 3.36 -16.24
C GLN A 191 5.17 4.21 -15.34
N ALA A 192 3.88 3.85 -15.27
CA ALA A 192 2.88 4.55 -14.46
C ALA A 192 3.29 4.67 -12.98
N GLN A 193 3.85 3.60 -12.39
CA GLN A 193 4.34 3.62 -11.01
C GLN A 193 5.56 4.52 -10.82
N THR A 194 6.40 4.71 -11.84
CA THR A 194 7.51 5.68 -11.79
C THR A 194 6.99 7.09 -11.58
N ILE A 195 5.92 7.45 -12.31
CA ILE A 195 5.26 8.75 -12.21
C ILE A 195 4.58 8.89 -10.85
N ALA A 196 3.85 7.87 -10.41
CA ALA A 196 3.17 7.89 -9.11
C ALA A 196 4.16 8.02 -7.95
N ASN A 197 5.29 7.32 -7.99
CA ASN A 197 6.34 7.44 -6.96
C ASN A 197 7.01 8.82 -6.98
N TYR A 198 7.21 9.41 -8.16
CA TYR A 198 7.68 10.79 -8.28
C TYR A 198 6.65 11.78 -7.69
N GLU A 199 5.39 11.71 -8.07
CA GLU A 199 4.32 12.56 -7.52
C GLU A 199 4.21 12.40 -5.99
N LYS A 200 4.36 11.18 -5.45
CA LYS A 200 4.41 10.92 -4.01
C LYS A 200 5.55 11.65 -3.32
N THR A 201 6.75 11.65 -3.89
CA THR A 201 7.90 12.35 -3.29
C THR A 201 7.67 13.86 -3.18
N LEU A 202 6.91 14.44 -4.10
CA LEU A 202 6.51 15.86 -4.05
C LEU A 202 5.41 16.14 -3.02
N SER A 203 4.64 15.11 -2.65
CA SER A 203 3.53 15.22 -1.69
C SER A 203 3.94 15.06 -0.23
N VAL A 204 5.18 14.61 0.03
CA VAL A 204 5.72 14.47 1.38
C VAL A 204 5.87 15.86 2.01
N SER A 205 5.64 15.95 3.32
CA SER A 205 5.67 17.23 4.07
C SER A 205 7.03 17.93 4.05
N HIS A 206 8.10 17.21 3.73
CA HIS A 206 9.47 17.71 3.69
C HIS A 206 10.08 17.42 2.31
N PRO A 207 10.98 18.28 1.81
CA PRO A 207 11.57 18.11 0.49
C PRO A 207 12.54 16.93 0.44
N ILE A 208 12.23 15.94 -0.38
CA ILE A 208 13.09 14.77 -0.63
C ILE A 208 14.00 15.04 -1.83
N GLU A 209 15.30 14.84 -1.67
CA GLU A 209 16.26 14.90 -2.77
C GLU A 209 16.17 13.63 -3.63
N LEU A 210 15.81 13.77 -4.91
CA LEU A 210 15.69 12.65 -5.83
C LEU A 210 16.97 12.42 -6.62
N LEU A 211 17.49 11.20 -6.56
CA LEU A 211 18.60 10.75 -7.40
C LEU A 211 18.04 9.85 -8.52
N PRO A 212 17.95 10.33 -9.76
CA PRO A 212 17.51 9.51 -10.89
C PRO A 212 18.61 8.54 -11.30
N VAL A 213 18.27 7.25 -11.36
CA VAL A 213 19.20 6.16 -11.67
C VAL A 213 18.59 5.25 -12.73
N ILE A 214 19.32 5.04 -13.83
CA ILE A 214 18.94 4.11 -14.89
C ILE A 214 19.63 2.77 -14.63
N THR A 215 18.84 1.71 -14.49
CA THR A 215 19.29 0.35 -14.17
C THR A 215 19.30 -0.57 -15.39
N LYS A 216 19.88 -1.76 -15.23
CA LYS A 216 19.94 -2.83 -16.26
C LYS A 216 20.59 -2.40 -17.58
N CYS A 217 21.56 -1.50 -17.52
CA CYS A 217 22.33 -1.05 -18.69
C CYS A 217 23.14 -2.18 -19.36
N ASP A 218 23.24 -3.37 -18.74
CA ASP A 218 23.90 -4.55 -19.29
C ASP A 218 23.04 -5.35 -20.29
N LEU A 219 21.73 -5.08 -20.37
CA LEU A 219 20.84 -5.82 -21.28
C LEU A 219 21.04 -5.40 -22.74
N PRO A 220 20.97 -6.34 -23.71
CA PRO A 220 21.21 -6.04 -25.13
C PRO A 220 20.15 -5.11 -25.74
N HIS A 221 18.96 -5.05 -25.15
CA HIS A 221 17.86 -4.16 -25.57
C HIS A 221 17.76 -2.89 -24.70
N ALA A 222 18.74 -2.63 -23.82
CA ALA A 222 18.77 -1.42 -23.02
C ALA A 222 19.05 -0.20 -23.92
N ASP A 223 18.28 0.87 -23.72
CA ASP A 223 18.50 2.17 -24.35
C ASP A 223 18.60 3.27 -23.28
N PRO A 224 19.77 3.41 -22.61
CA PRO A 224 19.95 4.37 -21.53
C PRO A 224 19.87 5.83 -21.99
N GLU A 225 20.22 6.12 -23.25
CA GLU A 225 20.18 7.47 -23.82
C GLU A 225 18.74 7.95 -23.92
N LYS A 226 17.87 7.15 -24.54
CA LYS A 226 16.44 7.46 -24.65
C LYS A 226 15.77 7.58 -23.28
N CYS A 227 16.06 6.66 -22.37
CA CYS A 227 15.51 6.70 -21.02
C CYS A 227 15.93 7.99 -20.27
N ARG A 228 17.15 8.48 -20.52
CA ARG A 228 17.64 9.74 -19.95
C ARG A 228 16.91 10.95 -20.52
N GLU A 229 16.66 10.96 -21.82
CA GLU A 229 15.85 12.00 -22.48
C GLU A 229 14.43 12.02 -21.90
N ASP A 230 13.78 10.86 -21.80
CA ASP A 230 12.42 10.74 -21.26
C ASP A 230 12.35 11.26 -19.80
N LEU A 231 13.34 10.90 -18.96
CA LEU A 231 13.45 11.40 -17.58
C LEU A 231 13.65 12.92 -17.52
N SER A 232 14.46 13.48 -18.42
CA SER A 232 14.70 14.92 -18.49
C SER A 232 13.46 15.68 -18.94
N HIS A 233 12.78 15.20 -19.98
CA HIS A 233 11.57 15.82 -20.52
C HIS A 233 10.39 15.79 -19.55
N MET A 234 10.20 14.68 -18.83
CA MET A 234 9.01 14.49 -18.00
C MET A 234 9.17 15.06 -16.59
N PHE A 235 10.33 14.86 -15.95
CA PHE A 235 10.57 15.28 -14.58
C PHE A 235 11.47 16.52 -14.45
N GLY A 236 12.05 16.99 -15.55
CA GLY A 236 12.95 18.16 -15.54
C GLY A 236 14.34 17.86 -15.00
N PHE A 237 14.74 16.59 -14.90
CA PHE A 237 16.09 16.23 -14.48
C PHE A 237 17.13 16.69 -15.50
N ASN A 238 18.28 17.16 -15.01
CA ASN A 238 19.42 17.46 -15.85
C ASN A 238 20.06 16.15 -16.32
N PRO A 239 20.27 15.93 -17.63
CA PRO A 239 20.85 14.69 -18.16
C PRO A 239 22.17 14.27 -17.51
N LYS A 240 22.99 15.22 -17.06
CA LYS A 240 24.28 14.92 -16.41
C LYS A 240 24.15 14.37 -14.99
N ASP A 241 23.02 14.62 -14.35
CA ASP A 241 22.76 14.19 -12.98
C ASP A 241 22.14 12.79 -12.93
N ILE A 242 21.69 12.26 -14.07
CA ILE A 242 21.14 10.91 -14.20
C ILE A 242 22.28 9.89 -14.22
N LEU A 243 22.27 9.00 -13.23
CA LEU A 243 23.32 8.00 -13.06
C LEU A 243 22.96 6.72 -13.83
N LEU A 244 23.97 6.06 -14.38
CA LEU A 244 23.82 4.79 -15.09
C LEU A 244 24.43 3.68 -14.23
N CYS A 245 23.69 2.61 -13.99
CA CYS A 245 24.22 1.46 -13.27
C CYS A 245 23.68 0.13 -13.79
N SER A 246 24.38 -0.94 -13.41
CA SER A 246 23.89 -2.30 -13.55
C SER A 246 24.19 -3.05 -12.25
N ALA A 247 23.14 -3.33 -11.48
CA ALA A 247 23.25 -4.10 -10.24
C ALA A 247 23.77 -5.53 -10.49
N LYS A 248 23.56 -6.09 -11.69
CA LYS A 248 24.04 -7.44 -12.03
C LYS A 248 25.56 -7.47 -12.28
N SER A 249 26.08 -6.53 -13.06
CA SER A 249 27.52 -6.45 -13.37
C SER A 249 28.33 -5.70 -12.32
N GLY A 250 27.69 -4.87 -11.50
CA GLY A 250 28.34 -3.95 -10.56
C GLY A 250 28.77 -2.62 -11.19
N PHE A 251 28.50 -2.40 -12.48
CA PHE A 251 28.81 -1.16 -13.18
C PHE A 251 28.08 0.04 -12.53
N GLY A 252 28.81 1.13 -12.27
CA GLY A 252 28.28 2.41 -11.79
C GLY A 252 27.89 2.47 -10.32
N ILE A 253 28.04 1.39 -9.54
CA ILE A 253 27.65 1.34 -8.12
C ILE A 253 28.53 2.25 -7.25
N ASP A 254 29.82 2.30 -7.55
CA ASP A 254 30.79 3.21 -6.92
C ASP A 254 30.36 4.68 -7.13
N THR A 255 30.00 5.05 -8.36
CA THR A 255 29.53 6.41 -8.67
C THR A 255 28.20 6.72 -7.98
N LEU A 256 27.33 5.72 -7.83
CA LEU A 256 26.06 5.84 -7.13
C LEU A 256 26.24 6.09 -5.63
N VAL A 257 27.10 5.32 -4.97
CA VAL A 257 27.40 5.50 -3.54
C VAL A 257 28.03 6.87 -3.30
N GLN A 258 28.94 7.32 -4.17
CA GLN A 258 29.51 8.65 -4.05
C GLN A 258 28.44 9.74 -4.23
N ALA A 259 27.57 9.60 -5.22
CA ALA A 259 26.47 10.55 -5.43
C ALA A 259 25.48 10.59 -4.25
N ILE A 260 25.25 9.46 -3.58
CA ILE A 260 24.44 9.40 -2.35
C ILE A 260 25.07 10.28 -1.26
N LEU A 261 26.39 10.21 -1.06
CA LEU A 261 27.08 10.98 -0.04
C LEU A 261 27.10 12.49 -0.36
N ASP A 262 27.30 12.83 -1.64
CA ASP A 262 27.49 14.20 -2.10
C ASP A 262 26.16 14.96 -2.28
N ARG A 263 25.11 14.28 -2.75
CA ARG A 263 23.85 14.93 -3.17
C ARG A 263 22.74 14.81 -2.14
N ILE A 264 22.61 13.66 -1.47
CA ILE A 264 21.58 13.50 -0.43
C ILE A 264 21.99 14.35 0.77
N PRO A 265 21.12 15.24 1.27
CA PRO A 265 21.45 16.08 2.41
C PRO A 265 21.55 15.24 3.69
N ASP A 266 22.24 15.78 4.69
CA ASP A 266 22.15 15.24 6.04
C ASP A 266 20.78 15.55 6.68
N PRO A 267 20.39 14.82 7.73
CA PRO A 267 19.11 15.02 8.42
C PRO A 267 18.93 16.38 9.09
N GLU A 268 19.94 17.27 9.07
CA GLU A 268 19.88 18.60 9.71
C GLU A 268 18.98 19.57 8.94
N ARG A 269 18.79 19.36 7.62
CA ARG A 269 18.02 20.25 6.73
C ARG A 269 16.52 20.34 7.06
N ASP A 270 15.93 19.29 7.63
CA ASP A 270 14.50 19.20 7.97
C ASP A 270 14.15 19.76 9.36
N MET A 271 15.11 20.41 10.03
CA MET A 271 15.07 20.58 11.48
C MET A 271 14.92 22.06 11.89
N PRO A 272 14.02 22.41 12.84
CA PRO A 272 14.05 23.71 13.51
C PRO A 272 15.39 23.96 14.24
N PRO A 273 15.80 25.24 14.39
CA PRO A 273 17.15 25.60 14.81
C PRO A 273 17.52 25.06 16.21
N PHE A 274 18.74 24.55 16.30
CA PHE A 274 19.36 24.00 17.51
C PHE A 274 19.47 25.06 18.62
N ILE A 275 18.96 24.74 19.80
CA ILE A 275 19.28 25.49 21.02
C ILE A 275 20.60 24.91 21.54
N ASP A 276 21.67 25.68 21.45
CA ASP A 276 22.97 25.33 22.00
C ASP A 276 22.87 25.31 23.53
N VAL A 277 22.81 24.10 24.11
CA VAL A 277 22.79 23.93 25.56
C VAL A 277 24.16 23.41 26.00
N SER A 278 24.82 24.18 26.86
CA SER A 278 26.09 23.81 27.45
C SER A 278 26.00 22.55 28.33
N LYS A 279 27.16 21.88 28.45
CA LYS A 279 27.37 20.51 28.93
C LYS A 279 26.66 20.18 30.26
N LYS A 280 26.03 19.00 30.30
CA LYS A 280 25.20 18.35 31.34
C LYS A 280 23.72 18.73 31.44
N ALA A 281 23.31 19.97 31.21
CA ALA A 281 21.89 20.32 31.10
C ALA A 281 21.29 19.96 29.72
N ALA A 282 22.15 19.82 28.71
CA ALA A 282 21.76 19.52 27.32
C ALA A 282 21.05 18.18 27.12
N ALA A 283 21.53 17.10 27.76
CA ALA A 283 20.99 15.76 27.55
C ALA A 283 19.56 15.61 28.11
N GLU A 284 19.25 16.25 29.23
CA GLU A 284 17.87 16.28 29.76
C GLU A 284 16.94 17.14 28.90
N VAL A 285 17.45 18.23 28.33
CA VAL A 285 16.68 19.09 27.41
C VAL A 285 16.42 18.36 26.10
N GLU A 286 17.41 17.65 25.53
CA GLU A 286 17.24 16.83 24.34
C GLU A 286 16.30 15.64 24.57
N LYS A 287 16.37 14.99 25.74
CA LYS A 287 15.39 13.96 26.11
C LYS A 287 13.98 14.52 26.23
N LYS A 288 13.81 15.75 26.75
CA LYS A 288 12.49 16.42 26.82
C LYS A 288 11.99 16.86 25.44
N ALA A 289 12.90 17.17 24.52
CA ALA A 289 12.62 17.52 23.14
C ALA A 289 12.45 16.28 22.22
N LEU A 290 12.26 15.09 22.78
CA LEU A 290 12.15 13.86 22.01
C LEU A 290 10.97 13.89 21.04
N GLN A 291 11.26 13.65 19.76
CA GLN A 291 10.28 13.37 18.71
C GLN A 291 10.81 12.26 17.82
N ALA A 292 10.15 11.11 17.84
CA ALA A 292 10.45 10.02 16.93
C ALA A 292 9.21 9.65 16.11
N LEU A 293 9.37 9.58 14.78
CA LEU A 293 8.32 9.13 13.88
C LEU A 293 8.32 7.61 13.82
N LEU A 294 7.22 6.98 14.23
CA LEU A 294 6.99 5.55 14.04
C LEU A 294 6.53 5.31 12.60
N PHE A 295 7.37 4.72 11.75
CA PHE A 295 7.04 4.52 10.33
C PHE A 295 6.77 3.05 9.95
N ASP A 296 7.19 2.09 10.76
CA ASP A 296 6.81 0.68 10.60
C ASP A 296 6.86 -0.11 11.92
N SER A 297 6.23 -1.27 11.97
CA SER A 297 6.32 -2.20 13.10
C SER A 297 6.09 -3.66 12.71
N TRP A 298 6.58 -4.59 13.53
CA TRP A 298 6.24 -6.01 13.44
C TRP A 298 6.27 -6.66 14.82
N TYR A 299 5.65 -7.85 14.93
CA TYR A 299 5.65 -8.62 16.16
C TYR A 299 6.80 -9.63 16.19
N ASP A 300 7.56 -9.63 17.28
CA ASP A 300 8.56 -10.64 17.62
C ASP A 300 8.09 -11.45 18.84
N SER A 301 8.31 -12.77 18.81
CA SER A 301 7.81 -13.67 19.86
C SER A 301 8.50 -13.49 21.22
N TYR A 302 9.72 -12.94 21.23
CA TYR A 302 10.53 -12.76 22.44
C TYR A 302 10.55 -11.31 22.91
N ARG A 303 10.69 -10.37 21.97
CA ARG A 303 10.83 -8.93 22.25
C ARG A 303 9.49 -8.18 22.23
N GLY A 304 8.41 -8.84 21.80
CA GLY A 304 7.11 -8.20 21.59
C GLY A 304 7.11 -7.37 20.30
N VAL A 305 6.33 -6.29 20.27
CA VAL A 305 6.32 -5.42 19.08
C VAL A 305 7.61 -4.63 18.97
N ILE A 306 8.27 -4.76 17.83
CA ILE A 306 9.43 -3.97 17.44
C ILE A 306 8.93 -2.81 16.57
N CYS A 307 9.27 -1.59 16.98
CA CYS A 307 8.86 -0.35 16.34
C CYS A 307 10.04 0.24 15.56
N LEU A 308 9.89 0.47 14.26
CA LEU A 308 10.87 1.21 13.45
C LEU A 308 10.60 2.70 13.51
N VAL A 309 11.64 3.44 13.88
CA VAL A 309 11.53 4.88 14.13
C VAL A 309 12.62 5.67 13.42
N ARG A 310 12.24 6.86 12.94
CA ARG A 310 13.18 7.94 12.59
C ARG A 310 13.18 8.91 13.76
N LEU A 311 14.34 9.15 14.36
CA LEU A 311 14.46 10.16 15.40
C LEU A 311 14.58 11.54 14.74
N ALA A 312 13.52 12.33 14.79
CA ALA A 312 13.59 13.72 14.34
C ALA A 312 14.38 14.51 15.39
N HIS A 313 13.84 14.67 16.60
CA HIS A 313 14.50 15.42 17.66
C HIS A 313 14.82 14.57 18.90
N GLY A 314 15.85 15.02 19.62
CA GLY A 314 16.25 14.48 20.90
C GLY A 314 17.12 13.25 20.83
N MET A 315 17.06 12.46 21.89
CA MET A 315 17.82 11.22 22.09
C MET A 315 16.94 10.23 22.85
N ILE A 316 17.01 8.95 22.48
CA ILE A 316 16.42 7.85 23.23
C ILE A 316 17.52 6.96 23.76
N THR A 317 17.45 6.63 25.05
CA THR A 317 18.31 5.62 25.67
C THR A 317 17.46 4.51 26.28
N LYS A 318 18.06 3.32 26.41
CA LYS A 318 17.45 2.21 27.14
C LYS A 318 17.08 2.62 28.57
N GLY A 319 15.84 2.36 28.97
CA GLY A 319 15.27 2.73 30.27
C GLY A 319 14.49 4.04 30.28
N ASP A 320 14.49 4.82 29.19
CA ASP A 320 13.71 6.05 29.12
C ASP A 320 12.20 5.77 29.07
N SER A 321 11.42 6.69 29.66
CA SER A 321 9.96 6.68 29.61
C SER A 321 9.46 7.53 28.45
N VAL A 322 8.72 6.91 27.53
CA VAL A 322 8.20 7.54 26.32
C VAL A 322 6.67 7.41 26.25
N MET A 323 6.02 8.27 25.48
CA MET A 323 4.59 8.29 25.26
C MET A 323 4.27 8.34 23.77
N CYS A 324 3.29 7.54 23.32
CA CYS A 324 2.73 7.64 21.97
C CYS A 324 1.71 8.78 21.92
N ALA A 325 1.87 9.75 21.02
CA ALA A 325 1.03 10.96 21.00
C ALA A 325 -0.45 10.66 20.71
N SER A 326 -0.75 9.69 19.86
CA SER A 326 -2.13 9.35 19.48
C SER A 326 -2.90 8.61 20.57
N THR A 327 -2.25 7.64 21.24
CA THR A 327 -2.89 6.81 22.28
C THR A 327 -2.71 7.38 23.68
N LYS A 328 -1.75 8.29 23.87
CA LYS A 328 -1.32 8.86 25.16
C LYS A 328 -0.87 7.82 26.18
N LYS A 329 -0.59 6.60 25.74
CA LYS A 329 -0.06 5.53 26.59
C LYS A 329 1.45 5.72 26.78
N ALA A 330 1.89 5.57 28.02
CA ALA A 330 3.29 5.60 28.39
C ALA A 330 3.90 4.20 28.37
N TYR A 331 5.14 4.10 27.89
CA TYR A 331 5.93 2.88 27.78
C TYR A 331 7.36 3.15 28.27
N VAL A 332 8.07 2.09 28.63
CA VAL A 332 9.48 2.15 28.99
C VAL A 332 10.29 1.47 27.89
N VAL A 333 11.35 2.14 27.43
CA VAL A 333 12.24 1.61 26.38
C VAL A 333 13.06 0.45 26.95
N GLN A 334 12.74 -0.77 26.51
CA GLN A 334 13.44 -1.98 26.93
C GLN A 334 14.75 -2.18 26.17
N ASP A 335 14.74 -1.85 24.88
CA ASP A 335 15.91 -1.92 24.01
C ASP A 335 15.78 -0.94 22.84
N CYS A 336 16.92 -0.49 22.31
CA CYS A 336 16.97 0.37 21.14
C CYS A 336 18.28 0.17 20.38
N GLY A 337 18.24 0.39 19.07
CA GLY A 337 19.37 0.12 18.18
C GLY A 337 19.12 0.47 16.73
N ILE A 338 20.04 0.02 15.88
CA ILE A 338 19.97 0.15 14.42
C ILE A 338 19.68 -1.21 13.77
N LEU A 339 19.42 -1.21 12.47
CA LEU A 339 19.22 -2.44 11.69
C LEU A 339 20.48 -2.67 10.85
N TYR A 340 21.30 -3.68 11.13
CA TYR A 340 22.54 -3.90 10.39
C TYR A 340 22.75 -5.40 10.14
N PRO A 341 22.79 -5.91 8.91
CA PRO A 341 21.90 -6.98 8.35
C PRO A 341 20.79 -7.64 9.23
N GLU A 342 20.76 -7.51 10.54
CA GLU A 342 19.66 -7.81 11.46
C GLU A 342 19.66 -6.80 12.63
N LEU A 343 18.85 -7.01 13.67
CA LEU A 343 18.73 -6.07 14.80
C LEU A 343 20.03 -5.97 15.61
N PHE A 344 20.64 -4.78 15.65
CA PHE A 344 21.86 -4.52 16.42
C PHE A 344 21.60 -3.49 17.53
N SER A 345 21.66 -3.93 18.79
CA SER A 345 21.38 -3.09 19.96
C SER A 345 22.55 -2.15 20.25
N THR A 346 22.35 -0.84 20.08
CA THR A 346 23.35 0.21 20.41
C THR A 346 23.12 0.77 21.81
N GLY A 347 21.91 0.61 22.37
CA GLY A 347 21.50 1.16 23.66
C GLY A 347 21.18 2.66 23.66
N VAL A 348 21.46 3.35 22.55
CA VAL A 348 21.14 4.75 22.31
C VAL A 348 20.78 4.99 20.84
N LEU A 349 19.76 5.80 20.60
CA LEU A 349 19.41 6.32 19.28
C LEU A 349 19.46 7.85 19.35
N LEU A 350 20.23 8.45 18.45
CA LEU A 350 20.41 9.90 18.34
C LEU A 350 19.54 10.49 17.25
N ARG A 351 19.34 11.82 17.31
CA ARG A 351 18.68 12.59 16.27
C ARG A 351 19.24 12.28 14.87
N GLY A 352 18.36 12.26 13.88
CA GLY A 352 18.66 11.93 12.48
C GLY A 352 18.83 10.43 12.19
N GLN A 353 18.97 9.57 13.20
CA GLN A 353 19.14 8.13 12.99
C GLN A 353 17.79 7.43 12.76
N VAL A 354 17.84 6.41 11.90
CA VAL A 354 16.77 5.42 11.74
C VAL A 354 17.16 4.16 12.51
N GLY A 355 16.23 3.62 13.29
CA GLY A 355 16.49 2.48 14.16
C GLY A 355 15.24 1.78 14.65
N PHE A 356 15.41 0.88 15.61
CA PHE A 356 14.31 0.15 16.24
C PHE A 356 14.17 0.50 17.73
N LEU A 357 12.94 0.40 18.24
CA LEU A 357 12.59 0.49 19.66
C LEU A 357 11.78 -0.73 20.09
N CYS A 358 12.12 -1.28 21.26
CA CYS A 358 11.32 -2.30 21.94
C CYS A 358 10.64 -1.66 23.17
N LEU A 359 9.31 -1.55 23.13
CA LEU A 359 8.51 -0.88 24.16
C LEU A 359 7.69 -1.83 25.05
N GLY A 360 7.82 -3.14 24.84
CA GLY A 360 7.03 -4.16 25.56
C GLY A 360 5.54 -4.17 25.20
N MET A 361 5.17 -3.59 24.05
CA MET A 361 3.81 -3.64 23.52
C MET A 361 3.43 -5.08 23.17
N LYS A 362 2.20 -5.48 23.50
CA LYS A 362 1.72 -6.86 23.28
C LYS A 362 1.19 -7.07 21.87
N THR A 363 0.62 -6.02 21.28
CA THR A 363 -0.01 -6.09 19.95
C THR A 363 0.42 -4.91 19.09
N THR A 364 0.62 -5.11 17.79
CA THR A 364 1.01 -4.06 16.84
C THR A 364 -0.07 -3.00 16.66
N ARG A 365 -1.32 -3.30 17.02
CA ARG A 365 -2.42 -2.32 17.06
C ARG A 365 -2.15 -1.17 18.05
N GLU A 366 -1.31 -1.40 19.06
CA GLU A 366 -0.83 -0.35 19.96
C GLU A 366 0.22 0.55 19.29
N ALA A 367 1.06 -0.04 18.42
CA ALA A 367 2.06 0.64 17.61
C ALA A 367 1.41 1.23 16.34
N ARG A 368 0.65 2.30 16.50
CA ARG A 368 0.00 2.99 15.37
C ARG A 368 1.06 3.62 14.48
N VAL A 369 1.26 3.04 13.30
CA VAL A 369 2.17 3.59 12.31
C VAL A 369 1.74 5.01 11.91
N GLY A 370 2.68 5.94 11.95
CA GLY A 370 2.46 7.39 11.78
C GLY A 370 2.30 8.17 13.05
N ASP A 371 2.29 7.49 14.19
CA ASP A 371 2.32 8.17 15.47
C ASP A 371 3.69 8.79 15.76
N THR A 372 3.70 9.82 16.60
CA THR A 372 4.92 10.42 17.12
C THR A 372 5.14 9.93 18.54
N ILE A 373 6.31 9.38 18.79
CA ILE A 373 6.77 9.02 20.13
C ILE A 373 7.45 10.24 20.73
N LEU A 374 6.96 10.67 21.89
CA LEU A 374 7.43 11.82 22.66
C LEU A 374 7.97 11.34 24.02
N ALA A 375 8.68 12.21 24.73
CA ALA A 375 8.97 11.95 26.14
C ALA A 375 7.72 12.08 27.00
N THR A 376 7.58 11.28 28.06
CA THR A 376 6.41 11.33 28.96
C THR A 376 6.25 12.69 29.66
N SER A 377 7.34 13.44 29.80
CA SER A 377 7.30 14.80 30.36
C SER A 377 6.71 15.85 29.42
N SER A 378 6.51 15.52 28.15
CA SER A 378 6.17 16.47 27.09
C SER A 378 4.68 16.39 26.77
N VAL A 379 4.05 17.54 26.57
CA VAL A 379 2.63 17.64 26.22
C VAL A 379 2.51 17.65 24.69
N PRO A 380 1.74 16.73 24.08
CA PRO A 380 1.55 16.73 22.64
C PRO A 380 0.73 17.94 22.19
N VAL A 381 1.22 18.68 21.20
CA VAL A 381 0.49 19.75 20.51
C VAL A 381 0.23 19.33 19.07
N GLN A 382 -0.95 19.63 18.53
CA GLN A 382 -1.23 19.37 17.11
C GLN A 382 -0.28 20.20 16.22
N TYR A 383 0.29 19.56 15.19
CA TYR A 383 1.07 20.25 14.17
C TYR A 383 0.21 21.30 13.46
N ILE A 384 0.69 22.54 13.42
CA ILE A 384 0.10 23.60 12.62
C ILE A 384 1.14 23.96 11.56
N GLU A 385 0.78 23.86 10.28
CA GLU A 385 1.71 24.24 9.21
C GLU A 385 2.18 25.70 9.38
N PRO A 386 3.47 26.01 9.14
CA PRO A 386 4.00 27.37 9.23
C PRO A 386 3.28 28.38 8.33
N SER A 387 2.69 27.92 7.22
CA SER A 387 1.90 28.71 6.27
C SER A 387 0.68 29.40 6.90
N TYR A 388 0.16 28.89 8.03
CA TYR A 388 -0.99 29.44 8.75
C TYR A 388 -0.63 30.48 9.81
N LEU A 389 0.65 30.66 10.14
CA LEU A 389 1.11 31.62 11.16
C LEU A 389 1.29 33.05 10.63
N GLU A 390 1.30 33.26 9.30
CA GLU A 390 1.47 34.61 8.71
C GLU A 390 0.24 35.52 8.92
N ASN A 391 -0.90 35.00 9.36
CA ASN A 391 -2.12 35.77 9.59
C ASN A 391 -2.34 36.22 11.06
N PHE A 392 -1.42 35.87 11.97
CA PHE A 392 -1.48 36.34 13.36
C PHE A 392 -0.48 37.49 13.60
N THR A 393 -0.63 38.58 12.85
CA THR A 393 -0.10 39.87 13.31
C THR A 393 -0.95 40.34 14.49
N VAL A 394 -0.42 40.16 15.70
CA VAL A 394 -0.94 40.81 16.90
C VAL A 394 -0.91 42.31 16.66
N SER A 395 -2.10 42.91 16.52
CA SER A 395 -2.28 44.36 16.51
C SER A 395 -1.80 44.93 17.84
N SER A 396 -0.58 45.48 17.85
CA SER A 396 0.00 46.19 18.98
C SER A 396 -0.69 47.56 19.15
N ASN A 397 -1.80 47.58 19.88
CA ASN A 397 -2.37 48.80 20.44
C ASN A 397 -2.23 48.76 21.96
N VAL A 398 -1.11 49.28 22.49
CA VAL A 398 -1.05 49.72 23.89
C VAL A 398 -0.33 51.06 23.92
N SER A 399 -1.12 52.10 24.14
CA SER A 399 -0.71 53.46 24.49
C SER A 399 0.01 53.47 25.84
N ALA A 400 1.12 54.22 25.90
CA ALA A 400 1.92 54.41 27.09
C ALA A 400 1.17 55.19 28.19
N SER A 401 1.14 54.64 29.40
CA SER A 401 1.05 55.43 30.64
C SER A 401 1.61 54.67 31.83
N ASN A 402 2.44 55.37 32.60
CA ASN A 402 3.27 54.92 33.72
C ASN A 402 2.52 54.18 34.85
N SER A 403 3.15 53.16 35.42
CA SER A 403 3.55 53.16 36.84
C SER A 403 4.41 51.94 37.18
N SER A 404 5.45 52.23 37.95
CA SER A 404 6.44 51.35 38.55
C SER A 404 5.86 50.21 39.39
N GLN A 405 6.18 48.96 39.06
CA GLN A 405 6.40 47.85 40.02
C GLN A 405 6.91 46.56 39.32
N SER A 406 7.99 45.99 39.89
CA SER A 406 8.54 44.63 39.72
C SER A 406 8.66 44.05 38.30
N VAL A 407 9.72 44.46 37.59
CA VAL A 407 10.25 43.75 36.41
C VAL A 407 11.36 42.82 36.90
N SER A 408 11.08 41.54 37.14
CA SER A 408 12.04 40.41 37.07
C SER A 408 11.49 39.13 37.71
N THR A 409 10.55 38.43 37.04
CA THR A 409 10.34 36.97 37.25
C THR A 409 9.40 36.30 36.25
N THR A 410 8.62 37.04 35.45
CA THR A 410 7.55 36.43 34.63
C THR A 410 7.98 35.94 33.24
N VAL A 411 9.07 36.47 32.67
CA VAL A 411 9.53 36.09 31.31
C VAL A 411 10.23 34.72 31.29
N ALA A 412 10.82 34.28 32.40
CA ALA A 412 11.44 32.95 32.48
C ALA A 412 10.40 31.81 32.55
N ALA A 413 9.22 32.07 33.13
CA ALA A 413 8.16 31.06 33.27
C ALA A 413 7.34 30.84 31.98
N GLN A 414 7.27 31.82 31.09
CA GLN A 414 6.65 31.65 29.77
C GLN A 414 7.55 30.84 28.83
N ASN A 415 8.87 31.06 28.85
CA ASN A 415 9.82 30.27 28.04
C ASN A 415 9.89 28.78 28.47
N LEU A 416 9.64 28.47 29.74
CA LEU A 416 9.57 27.08 30.24
C LEU A 416 8.28 26.33 29.84
N LYS A 417 7.19 27.07 29.61
CA LYS A 417 5.91 26.51 29.12
C LYS A 417 5.94 26.20 27.62
N GLU A 418 6.72 26.97 26.86
CA GLU A 418 6.97 26.71 25.43
C GLU A 418 7.94 25.53 25.21
N MET A 419 8.87 25.27 26.14
CA MET A 419 9.81 24.13 26.09
C MET A 419 9.21 22.75 26.43
N THR A 420 7.94 22.68 26.86
CA THR A 420 7.28 21.41 27.24
C THR A 420 6.25 20.93 26.23
N SER A 421 6.00 21.70 25.17
CA SER A 421 4.93 21.44 24.22
C SER A 421 5.53 21.11 22.85
N MET A 422 5.65 19.82 22.52
CA MET A 422 6.26 19.39 21.26
C MET A 422 5.17 19.11 20.21
N PRO A 423 5.28 19.66 18.99
CA PRO A 423 4.33 19.35 17.92
C PRO A 423 4.45 17.87 17.53
N VAL A 424 3.32 17.22 17.32
CA VAL A 424 3.28 15.88 16.72
C VAL A 424 3.79 16.00 15.28
N LEU A 425 4.61 15.07 14.80
CA LEU A 425 5.03 15.09 13.41
C LEU A 425 3.79 14.83 12.51
N PRO A 426 3.72 15.42 11.30
CA PRO A 426 2.65 15.10 10.37
C PRO A 426 2.62 13.58 10.12
N GLY A 427 1.66 12.93 10.77
CA GLY A 427 1.53 11.47 10.77
C GLY A 427 0.91 10.94 9.49
N PHE A 428 0.85 9.62 9.37
CA PHE A 428 0.25 8.98 8.21
C PHE A 428 -1.26 8.85 8.33
N ARG A 429 -1.95 8.91 7.19
CA ARG A 429 -3.34 8.46 7.10
C ARG A 429 -3.34 6.93 7.18
N ALA A 430 -4.20 6.38 8.02
CA ALA A 430 -4.30 4.93 8.15
C ALA A 430 -4.63 4.26 6.81
N ALA A 431 -4.07 3.08 6.59
CA ALA A 431 -4.41 2.23 5.46
C ALA A 431 -5.94 2.00 5.38
N ILE A 432 -6.49 2.23 4.18
CA ILE A 432 -7.92 2.06 3.92
C ILE A 432 -8.09 0.82 3.04
N PRO A 433 -8.69 -0.27 3.56
CA PRO A 433 -8.96 -1.44 2.74
C PRO A 433 -10.05 -1.13 1.71
N MET A 434 -9.79 -1.45 0.44
CA MET A 434 -10.69 -1.22 -0.69
C MET A 434 -11.23 -2.52 -1.29
N VAL A 435 -10.61 -3.65 -0.96
CA VAL A 435 -11.00 -4.98 -1.43
C VAL A 435 -11.40 -5.82 -0.23
N TYR A 436 -12.62 -6.31 -0.21
CA TYR A 436 -13.13 -7.21 0.83
C TYR A 436 -13.37 -8.58 0.23
N ALA A 437 -12.88 -9.61 0.91
CA ALA A 437 -13.11 -10.99 0.50
C ALA A 437 -13.42 -11.85 1.72
N SER A 438 -14.18 -12.92 1.48
CA SER A 438 -14.52 -13.91 2.48
C SER A 438 -13.62 -15.12 2.32
N LEU A 439 -12.96 -15.51 3.41
CA LEU A 439 -12.03 -16.62 3.48
C LEU A 439 -12.68 -17.79 4.21
N PHE A 440 -12.85 -18.91 3.53
CA PHE A 440 -13.42 -20.13 4.09
C PHE A 440 -12.35 -21.22 4.16
N PRO A 441 -12.30 -22.03 5.22
CA PRO A 441 -11.40 -23.18 5.25
C PRO A 441 -11.88 -24.25 4.25
N THR A 442 -10.95 -25.02 3.69
CA THR A 442 -11.31 -26.12 2.77
C THR A 442 -12.02 -27.27 3.51
N SER A 443 -11.65 -27.51 4.77
CA SER A 443 -12.28 -28.45 5.68
C SER A 443 -12.82 -27.72 6.92
N GLY A 444 -13.96 -28.17 7.46
CA GLY A 444 -14.52 -27.61 8.70
C GLY A 444 -13.62 -27.79 9.92
N GLU A 445 -12.72 -28.77 9.91
CA GLU A 445 -11.74 -29.01 10.98
C GLU A 445 -10.67 -27.92 11.05
N ASP A 446 -10.39 -27.24 9.93
CA ASP A 446 -9.35 -26.22 9.84
C ASP A 446 -9.84 -24.84 10.28
N LEU A 447 -11.09 -24.70 10.71
CA LEU A 447 -11.67 -23.40 11.07
C LEU A 447 -10.91 -22.71 12.21
N ASP A 448 -10.58 -23.46 13.26
CA ASP A 448 -9.86 -22.92 14.42
C ASP A 448 -8.39 -22.59 14.07
N VAL A 449 -7.80 -23.39 13.18
CA VAL A 449 -6.45 -23.16 12.66
C VAL A 449 -6.42 -21.91 11.80
N LEU A 450 -7.41 -21.75 10.90
CA LEU A 450 -7.58 -20.56 10.07
C LEU A 450 -7.75 -19.31 10.94
N ARG A 451 -8.60 -19.36 11.96
CA ARG A 451 -8.78 -18.23 12.90
C ARG A 451 -7.47 -17.83 13.56
N THR A 452 -6.75 -18.82 14.08
CA THR A 452 -5.46 -18.60 14.76
C THR A 452 -4.42 -18.04 13.78
N ALA A 453 -4.40 -18.52 12.53
CA ALA A 453 -3.52 -18.04 11.48
C ALA A 453 -3.84 -16.59 11.08
N LEU A 454 -5.13 -16.25 10.93
CA LEU A 454 -5.59 -14.88 10.65
C LEU A 454 -5.20 -13.92 11.78
N ASP A 455 -5.42 -14.30 13.04
CA ASP A 455 -5.03 -13.48 14.19
C ASP A 455 -3.51 -13.26 14.21
N LYS A 456 -2.70 -14.29 13.95
CA LYS A 456 -1.24 -14.17 13.91
C LYS A 456 -0.73 -13.33 12.73
N LEU A 457 -1.28 -13.48 11.53
CA LEU A 457 -0.87 -12.68 10.36
C LEU A 457 -1.26 -11.22 10.51
N THR A 458 -2.46 -10.94 11.02
CA THR A 458 -2.94 -9.56 11.23
C THR A 458 -2.22 -8.84 12.36
N LEU A 459 -1.48 -9.55 13.23
CA LEU A 459 -0.52 -8.92 14.12
C LEU A 459 0.66 -8.33 13.32
N ASN A 460 1.12 -8.94 12.23
CA ASN A 460 2.23 -8.40 11.46
C ASN A 460 1.80 -7.43 10.36
N ASP A 461 0.57 -7.56 9.89
CA ASP A 461 -0.01 -6.72 8.85
C ASP A 461 -1.14 -5.84 9.40
N SER A 462 -0.79 -4.59 9.73
CA SER A 462 -1.74 -3.60 10.24
C SER A 462 -2.72 -3.07 9.18
N SER A 463 -2.50 -3.39 7.90
CA SER A 463 -3.35 -2.92 6.80
C SER A 463 -4.56 -3.83 6.55
N VAL A 464 -4.48 -5.10 6.97
CA VAL A 464 -5.61 -6.04 6.91
C VAL A 464 -6.59 -5.77 8.04
N LYS A 465 -7.87 -5.60 7.70
CA LYS A 465 -8.96 -5.45 8.68
C LYS A 465 -9.86 -6.66 8.65
N LEU A 466 -9.82 -7.46 9.72
CA LEU A 466 -10.84 -8.48 9.95
C LEU A 466 -12.14 -7.78 10.35
N ASP A 467 -13.23 -8.12 9.67
CA ASP A 467 -14.53 -7.54 9.98
C ASP A 467 -15.04 -8.11 11.30
N THR A 468 -15.00 -7.29 12.36
CA THR A 468 -15.48 -7.69 13.68
C THR A 468 -16.99 -7.68 13.80
N ARG A 469 -17.72 -7.13 12.80
CA ARG A 469 -19.19 -7.07 12.78
C ARG A 469 -19.81 -8.44 12.45
N MET A 470 -19.06 -9.27 11.73
CA MET A 470 -19.41 -10.63 11.36
C MET A 470 -18.24 -11.54 11.73
N SER A 471 -18.15 -11.90 13.01
CA SER A 471 -17.09 -12.80 13.50
C SER A 471 -17.09 -14.17 12.82
N THR A 472 -18.15 -14.49 12.07
CA THR A 472 -18.29 -15.67 11.23
C THR A 472 -19.23 -15.37 10.04
N GLU A 473 -18.74 -15.46 8.81
CA GLU A 473 -19.63 -15.59 7.65
C GLU A 473 -20.09 -17.05 7.57
N SER A 474 -21.39 -17.30 7.75
CA SER A 474 -21.94 -18.63 7.55
C SER A 474 -22.46 -18.76 6.13
N ASN A 475 -21.93 -19.73 5.40
CA ASN A 475 -22.32 -20.08 4.05
C ASN A 475 -22.90 -21.50 4.06
N PRO A 476 -24.08 -21.74 3.46
CA PRO A 476 -24.69 -23.07 3.43
C PRO A 476 -23.80 -24.14 2.76
N VAL A 477 -22.91 -23.75 1.85
CA VAL A 477 -22.05 -24.65 1.08
C VAL A 477 -20.66 -24.75 1.69
N LEU A 478 -20.03 -23.60 1.98
CA LEU A 478 -18.65 -23.54 2.46
C LEU A 478 -18.50 -23.61 3.99
N GLY A 479 -19.61 -23.63 4.71
CA GLY A 479 -19.60 -23.58 6.17
C GLY A 479 -19.22 -22.19 6.68
N VAL A 480 -18.46 -22.14 7.76
CA VAL A 480 -18.12 -20.90 8.45
C VAL A 480 -16.80 -20.34 7.93
N GLY A 481 -16.73 -19.04 7.66
CA GLY A 481 -15.52 -18.34 7.23
C GLY A 481 -15.37 -16.97 7.88
N PHE A 482 -14.35 -16.23 7.44
CA PHE A 482 -14.01 -14.90 7.96
C PHE A 482 -13.98 -13.88 6.84
N ARG A 483 -14.54 -12.69 7.09
CA ARG A 483 -14.45 -11.56 6.16
C ARG A 483 -13.26 -10.68 6.49
N ALA A 484 -12.44 -10.39 5.49
CA ALA A 484 -11.26 -9.56 5.63
C ALA A 484 -11.20 -8.48 4.55
N GLY A 485 -10.74 -7.29 4.94
CA GLY A 485 -10.46 -6.16 4.06
C GLY A 485 -8.96 -6.02 3.78
N PHE A 486 -8.61 -5.83 2.52
CA PHE A 486 -7.28 -5.73 1.94
C PHE A 486 -7.14 -4.41 1.16
N LEU A 487 -5.88 -4.01 0.94
CA LEU A 487 -5.54 -2.78 0.19
C LEU A 487 -5.85 -2.90 -1.32
N GLY A 488 -5.74 -4.12 -1.86
CA GLY A 488 -5.94 -4.44 -3.27
C GLY A 488 -5.92 -5.96 -3.50
N MET A 489 -5.95 -6.36 -4.76
CA MET A 489 -6.02 -7.76 -5.19
C MET A 489 -4.71 -8.52 -4.95
N LEU A 490 -3.55 -7.91 -5.23
CA LEU A 490 -2.27 -8.57 -4.95
C LEU A 490 -2.10 -8.76 -3.44
N HIS A 491 -2.51 -7.78 -2.64
CA HIS A 491 -2.43 -7.92 -1.19
C HIS A 491 -3.29 -9.12 -0.70
N LEU A 492 -4.51 -9.28 -1.20
CA LEU A 492 -5.34 -10.47 -0.93
C LEU A 492 -4.61 -11.77 -1.33
N ASP A 493 -4.07 -11.84 -2.55
CA ASP A 493 -3.39 -13.04 -3.06
C ASP A 493 -2.13 -13.39 -2.26
N VAL A 494 -1.32 -12.39 -1.91
CA VAL A 494 -0.13 -12.59 -1.07
C VAL A 494 -0.55 -13.09 0.31
N PHE A 495 -1.57 -12.48 0.91
CA PHE A 495 -2.05 -12.87 2.22
C PHE A 495 -2.56 -14.31 2.25
N VAL A 496 -3.32 -14.73 1.25
CA VAL A 496 -3.81 -16.11 1.09
C VAL A 496 -2.66 -17.08 0.84
N THR A 497 -1.69 -16.70 0.01
CA THR A 497 -0.48 -17.52 -0.22
C THR A 497 0.31 -17.71 1.08
N ARG A 498 0.40 -16.68 1.92
CA ARG A 498 1.05 -16.76 3.24
C ARG A 498 0.31 -17.66 4.22
N LEU A 499 -1.03 -17.65 4.23
CA LEU A 499 -1.81 -18.61 5.03
C LEU A 499 -1.46 -20.06 4.67
N ARG A 500 -1.32 -20.34 3.37
CA ARG A 500 -0.96 -21.66 2.86
C ARG A 500 0.50 -22.04 3.17
N GLN A 501 1.43 -21.13 2.95
CA GLN A 501 2.86 -21.42 3.11
C GLN A 501 3.32 -21.43 4.58
N GLU A 502 2.88 -20.46 5.37
CA GLU A 502 3.34 -20.28 6.76
C GLU A 502 2.52 -21.09 7.78
N PHE A 503 1.21 -21.26 7.54
CA PHE A 503 0.31 -21.93 8.47
C PHE A 503 -0.25 -23.26 7.94
N HIS A 504 0.07 -23.62 6.70
CA HIS A 504 -0.43 -24.85 6.05
C HIS A 504 -1.96 -24.94 6.01
N VAL A 505 -2.64 -23.80 5.92
CA VAL A 505 -4.09 -23.71 5.79
C VAL A 505 -4.46 -23.29 4.39
N ASP A 506 -5.12 -24.19 3.65
CA ASP A 506 -5.72 -23.87 2.35
C ASP A 506 -7.07 -23.17 2.58
N SER A 507 -7.15 -21.90 2.16
CA SER A 507 -8.38 -21.10 2.24
C SER A 507 -8.99 -20.88 0.86
N ILE A 508 -10.32 -21.02 0.81
CA ILE A 508 -11.17 -20.72 -0.33
C ILE A 508 -11.56 -19.24 -0.23
N VAL A 509 -11.22 -18.48 -1.27
CA VAL A 509 -11.52 -17.05 -1.37
C VAL A 509 -12.80 -16.86 -2.18
N ALA A 510 -13.83 -16.25 -1.59
CA ALA A 510 -15.04 -15.85 -2.31
C ALA A 510 -14.78 -14.64 -3.21
N SER A 511 -15.70 -14.35 -4.13
CA SER A 511 -15.57 -13.21 -5.05
C SER A 511 -15.33 -11.89 -4.27
N PRO A 512 -14.25 -11.15 -4.59
CA PRO A 512 -13.93 -9.91 -3.90
C PRO A 512 -14.98 -8.84 -4.19
N THR A 513 -15.18 -7.94 -3.23
CA THR A 513 -16.10 -6.80 -3.32
C THR A 513 -15.44 -5.52 -2.85
N VAL A 514 -16.04 -4.39 -3.20
CA VAL A 514 -15.63 -3.05 -2.73
C VAL A 514 -16.60 -2.55 -1.66
N PRO A 515 -16.17 -1.66 -0.74
CA PRO A 515 -17.06 -1.07 0.24
C PRO A 515 -18.00 -0.07 -0.43
N TYR A 516 -19.28 -0.40 -0.54
CA TYR A 516 -20.32 0.54 -0.97
C TYR A 516 -20.86 1.29 0.24
N LYS A 517 -21.31 2.53 0.04
CA LYS A 517 -22.06 3.27 1.06
C LYS A 517 -23.54 3.29 0.69
N VAL A 518 -24.40 3.10 1.67
CA VAL A 518 -25.85 3.15 1.51
C VAL A 518 -26.38 4.25 2.39
N LEU A 519 -27.13 5.15 1.77
CA LEU A 519 -27.89 6.16 2.49
C LEU A 519 -29.28 5.59 2.76
N VAL A 520 -29.63 5.42 4.04
CA VAL A 520 -30.92 4.89 4.49
C VAL A 520 -31.73 5.99 5.17
N ASP A 521 -33.02 6.09 4.80
CA ASP A 521 -33.98 6.96 5.47
C ASP A 521 -34.46 6.28 6.77
N LEU A 522 -34.14 6.85 7.94
CA LEU A 522 -34.73 6.43 9.20
C LEU A 522 -36.03 7.17 9.52
N PRO A 523 -37.03 6.49 10.10
CA PRO A 523 -38.20 7.16 10.66
C PRO A 523 -37.79 7.94 11.93
N GLY A 524 -37.83 9.27 11.88
CA GLY A 524 -37.64 10.15 13.04
C GLY A 524 -38.95 10.54 13.72
N GLU A 525 -38.86 11.06 14.94
CA GLU A 525 -40.01 11.69 15.61
C GLU A 525 -40.42 12.97 14.85
N GLY A 526 -41.71 13.08 14.47
CA GLY A 526 -42.26 14.30 13.85
C GLY A 526 -42.08 14.44 12.34
N ASN A 527 -42.15 13.36 11.54
CA ASN A 527 -42.05 13.38 10.06
C ASN A 527 -40.69 13.84 9.49
N ILE A 528 -39.68 14.07 10.33
CA ILE A 528 -38.32 14.38 9.90
C ILE A 528 -37.59 13.07 9.60
N LYS A 529 -37.16 12.87 8.35
CA LYS A 529 -36.36 11.72 7.95
C LYS A 529 -34.88 12.00 8.25
N THR A 530 -34.27 11.18 9.09
CA THR A 530 -32.82 11.25 9.35
C THR A 530 -32.10 10.34 8.38
N LEU A 531 -31.14 10.87 7.63
CA LEU A 531 -30.26 10.07 6.78
C LEU A 531 -29.15 9.45 7.64
N ARG A 532 -28.95 8.15 7.51
CA ARG A 532 -27.80 7.43 8.07
C ARG A 532 -27.01 6.77 6.95
N GLU A 533 -25.69 6.83 7.08
CA GLU A 533 -24.77 6.14 6.19
C GLU A 533 -24.40 4.78 6.77
N LEU A 534 -24.58 3.73 5.97
CA LEU A 534 -24.12 2.37 6.25
C LEU A 534 -23.09 1.94 5.21
N MET A 535 -22.11 1.15 5.64
CA MET A 535 -21.13 0.56 4.74
C MET A 535 -21.55 -0.87 4.42
N LEU A 536 -21.87 -1.13 3.16
CA LEU A 536 -22.06 -2.47 2.62
C LEU A 536 -20.71 -3.00 2.15
N THR A 537 -20.21 -4.02 2.82
CA THR A 537 -19.02 -4.73 2.37
C THR A 537 -19.41 -6.04 1.70
N SER A 538 -20.48 -6.71 2.15
CA SER A 538 -20.89 -8.03 1.66
C SER A 538 -22.14 -7.98 0.77
N PRO A 539 -22.24 -8.85 -0.25
CA PRO A 539 -23.50 -9.04 -0.99
C PRO A 539 -24.67 -9.50 -0.11
N GLN A 540 -24.41 -10.16 1.02
CA GLN A 540 -25.44 -10.63 1.95
C GLN A 540 -26.10 -9.47 2.73
N GLU A 541 -25.35 -8.39 2.98
CA GLU A 541 -25.86 -7.17 3.64
C GLU A 541 -26.78 -6.36 2.72
N PHE A 542 -26.87 -6.73 1.43
CA PHE A 542 -27.65 -5.99 0.46
C PHE A 542 -29.14 -5.90 0.89
N PRO A 543 -29.74 -4.70 0.90
CA PRO A 543 -31.12 -4.51 1.30
C PRO A 543 -32.10 -5.29 0.41
N THR A 544 -32.83 -6.24 0.99
CA THR A 544 -33.76 -7.15 0.28
C THR A 544 -35.15 -7.21 0.89
N GLY A 545 -35.34 -6.74 2.13
CA GLY A 545 -36.59 -6.90 2.89
C GLY A 545 -37.80 -6.14 2.32
N MET A 546 -39.00 -6.68 2.57
CA MET A 546 -40.28 -5.98 2.40
C MET A 546 -40.58 -5.14 3.66
N SER A 547 -40.97 -3.89 3.50
CA SER A 547 -41.24 -2.98 4.62
C SER A 547 -42.41 -3.47 5.48
N GLN A 548 -42.13 -3.82 6.74
CA GLN A 548 -43.09 -3.74 7.84
C GLN A 548 -42.60 -2.65 8.81
N ALA A 549 -43.53 -1.84 9.33
CA ALA A 549 -43.20 -0.70 10.19
C ALA A 549 -42.95 -1.18 11.64
N GLY A 550 -41.75 -0.92 12.16
CA GLY A 550 -41.44 -1.08 13.60
C GLY A 550 -40.42 -2.16 14.01
N GLU A 551 -39.39 -2.44 13.21
CA GLU A 551 -38.53 -3.64 13.36
C GLU A 551 -37.03 -3.38 13.69
N PRO A 552 -36.30 -4.42 14.21
CA PRO A 552 -34.90 -4.41 14.65
C PRO A 552 -33.86 -3.77 13.70
N TRP A 553 -34.14 -3.63 12.41
CA TRP A 553 -33.27 -2.92 11.46
C TRP A 553 -33.08 -1.45 11.82
N VAL A 554 -34.07 -0.80 12.45
CA VAL A 554 -33.93 0.59 12.92
C VAL A 554 -32.89 0.68 14.04
N GLN A 555 -32.87 -0.29 14.96
CA GLN A 555 -31.86 -0.37 16.03
C GLN A 555 -30.49 -0.68 15.45
N TYR A 556 -30.41 -1.60 14.49
CA TYR A 556 -29.17 -1.91 13.78
C TYR A 556 -28.58 -0.68 13.09
N VAL A 557 -29.36 0.06 12.30
CA VAL A 557 -28.90 1.30 11.63
C VAL A 557 -28.51 2.37 12.65
N LYS A 558 -29.22 2.48 13.78
CA LYS A 558 -28.85 3.43 14.86
C LYS A 558 -27.52 3.06 15.54
N GLN A 559 -27.26 1.76 15.73
CA GLN A 559 -26.06 1.26 16.38
C GLN A 559 -24.83 1.32 15.47
N TRP A 560 -25.00 1.11 14.17
CA TRP A 560 -23.88 0.93 13.23
C TRP A 560 -23.77 2.02 12.15
N GLY A 561 -24.79 2.88 12.01
CA GLY A 561 -24.80 3.97 11.04
C GLY A 561 -24.21 5.25 11.60
N ILE A 562 -23.40 5.95 10.80
CA ILE A 562 -22.79 7.23 11.22
C ILE A 562 -23.83 8.36 11.05
N ALA A 563 -24.01 9.17 12.11
CA ALA A 563 -24.89 10.33 12.08
C ALA A 563 -24.32 11.42 11.16
N THR A 564 -25.04 11.78 10.12
CA THR A 564 -24.61 12.79 9.13
C THR A 564 -24.88 14.25 9.55
N THR A 565 -25.54 14.48 10.70
CA THR A 565 -25.80 15.83 11.24
C THR A 565 -24.80 16.21 12.34
N MET A 566 -24.33 17.47 12.31
CA MET A 566 -23.30 17.99 13.23
C MET A 566 -23.68 17.84 14.71
N GLU A 567 -24.98 17.92 15.05
CA GLU A 567 -25.49 17.99 16.43
C GLU A 567 -25.44 16.65 17.19
N GLU A 568 -25.45 15.50 16.51
CA GLU A 568 -25.35 14.17 17.14
C GLU A 568 -23.89 13.70 17.33
N SER A 569 -22.98 14.14 16.46
CA SER A 569 -21.56 13.75 16.48
C SER A 569 -20.80 14.10 17.77
N ILE A 570 -21.32 15.07 18.53
CA ILE A 570 -20.72 15.56 19.79
C ILE A 570 -21.07 14.65 20.98
N ARG A 571 -22.16 13.85 20.90
CA ARG A 571 -22.64 13.02 22.02
C ARG A 571 -22.08 11.59 22.03
N ASP A 572 -21.52 11.10 20.93
CA ASP A 572 -21.28 9.65 20.71
C ASP A 572 -19.78 9.25 20.70
N ARG A 573 -18.94 9.88 21.55
CA ARG A 573 -17.49 9.57 21.66
C ARG A 573 -17.14 8.53 22.74
N SER A 574 -18.06 7.65 23.08
CA SER A 574 -17.81 6.58 24.07
C SER A 574 -18.44 5.27 23.61
N LEU A 575 -17.81 4.61 22.63
CA LEU A 575 -18.15 3.24 22.24
C LEU A 575 -16.86 2.42 22.07
N ASP A 576 -16.12 2.25 23.16
CA ASP A 576 -15.32 1.04 23.39
C ASP A 576 -16.14 0.16 24.35
N ASN A 577 -17.13 -0.58 23.81
CA ASN A 577 -17.84 -1.60 24.58
C ASN A 577 -17.43 -3.00 24.07
N PRO A 578 -16.57 -3.73 24.80
CA PRO A 578 -16.06 -5.04 24.39
C PRO A 578 -17.10 -6.18 24.47
N ASP A 579 -18.29 -5.95 25.06
CA ASP A 579 -19.32 -6.98 25.26
C ASP A 579 -20.40 -7.04 24.16
N ALA A 580 -20.23 -6.33 23.03
CA ALA A 580 -21.14 -6.41 21.88
C ALA A 580 -20.89 -7.64 20.99
N GLN A 581 -20.68 -8.82 21.59
CA GLN A 581 -20.62 -10.10 20.89
C GLN A 581 -21.99 -10.77 20.99
N SER A 582 -22.60 -11.13 19.85
CA SER A 582 -23.84 -11.93 19.69
C SER A 582 -25.17 -11.23 19.34
N GLY A 583 -25.17 -10.15 18.54
CA GLY A 583 -26.39 -9.68 17.86
C GLY A 583 -26.44 -10.18 16.40
N ARG A 584 -27.26 -11.21 16.11
CA ARG A 584 -27.45 -11.78 14.77
C ARG A 584 -27.78 -10.76 13.68
N CYS A 585 -27.35 -11.08 12.45
CA CYS A 585 -27.66 -10.45 11.16
C CYS A 585 -29.15 -10.53 10.73
N ASP A 586 -30.10 -10.80 11.63
CA ASP A 586 -31.52 -11.04 11.27
C ASP A 586 -32.27 -9.74 10.94
N ALA A 587 -31.63 -8.58 11.03
CA ALA A 587 -32.21 -7.27 10.77
C ALA A 587 -32.07 -6.88 9.29
N MET A 588 -32.76 -7.58 8.39
CA MET A 588 -32.78 -7.26 6.95
C MET A 588 -33.28 -5.84 6.70
N ILE A 589 -32.43 -4.97 6.14
CA ILE A 589 -32.81 -3.62 5.76
C ILE A 589 -33.75 -3.69 4.55
N PRO A 590 -34.95 -3.09 4.61
CA PRO A 590 -35.84 -3.07 3.46
C PRO A 590 -35.28 -2.23 2.31
N ILE A 591 -35.37 -2.71 1.06
CA ILE A 591 -34.88 -1.93 -0.09
C ILE A 591 -35.65 -0.62 -0.28
N SER A 592 -36.88 -0.55 0.24
CA SER A 592 -37.74 0.65 0.18
C SER A 592 -37.23 1.82 1.01
N VAL A 593 -36.45 1.57 2.07
CA VAL A 593 -35.89 2.63 2.93
C VAL A 593 -34.54 3.13 2.44
N VAL A 594 -33.93 2.46 1.47
CA VAL A 594 -32.70 2.91 0.83
C VAL A 594 -33.00 4.15 0.02
N ASN A 595 -32.29 5.24 0.29
CA ASN A 595 -32.36 6.48 -0.48
C ASN A 595 -31.54 6.34 -1.77
N SER A 596 -30.23 6.10 -1.63
CA SER A 596 -29.29 5.91 -2.74
C SER A 596 -28.11 5.03 -2.33
N PHE A 597 -27.50 4.38 -3.33
CA PHE A 597 -26.23 3.68 -3.21
C PHE A 597 -25.11 4.59 -3.70
N LEU A 598 -23.97 4.53 -3.03
CA LEU A 598 -22.77 5.28 -3.34
C LEU A 598 -21.63 4.28 -3.57
N GLU A 599 -20.93 4.40 -4.69
CA GLU A 599 -19.75 3.57 -4.99
C GLU A 599 -18.45 4.37 -4.89
N PRO A 600 -17.35 3.74 -4.46
CA PRO A 600 -16.04 4.37 -4.47
C PRO A 600 -15.52 4.53 -5.89
N ARG A 601 -15.09 5.76 -6.23
CA ARG A 601 -14.36 6.09 -7.46
C ARG A 601 -12.93 6.49 -7.14
N VAL A 602 -12.01 6.01 -7.96
CA VAL A 602 -10.57 6.21 -7.84
C VAL A 602 -10.02 6.78 -9.13
N ASP A 603 -9.03 7.66 -9.00
CA ASP A 603 -8.32 8.20 -10.14
C ASP A 603 -7.19 7.24 -10.51
N ILE A 604 -7.16 6.81 -11.76
CA ILE A 604 -6.16 5.91 -12.32
C ILE A 604 -5.27 6.65 -13.32
N SER A 605 -4.02 6.21 -13.40
CA SER A 605 -3.03 6.64 -14.38
C SER A 605 -2.57 5.42 -15.18
N VAL A 606 -2.79 5.44 -16.49
CA VAL A 606 -2.37 4.38 -17.41
C VAL A 606 -1.28 4.93 -18.33
N VAL A 607 -0.13 4.28 -18.33
CA VAL A 607 0.91 4.53 -19.34
C VAL A 607 0.83 3.41 -20.35
N ALA A 608 0.63 3.74 -21.61
CA ALA A 608 0.51 2.76 -22.70
C ALA A 608 1.22 3.26 -23.96
N PRO A 609 1.54 2.36 -24.92
CA PRO A 609 2.04 2.80 -26.22
C PRO A 609 0.94 3.52 -27.01
N VAL A 610 1.34 4.49 -27.84
CA VAL A 610 0.40 5.30 -28.64
C VAL A 610 -0.37 4.44 -29.66
N GLU A 611 0.21 3.33 -30.11
CA GLU A 611 -0.40 2.42 -31.09
C GLU A 611 -1.70 1.77 -30.58
N GLN A 612 -1.76 1.38 -29.30
CA GLN A 612 -2.94 0.74 -28.70
C GLN A 612 -3.86 1.73 -27.95
N LEU A 613 -3.63 3.05 -28.08
CA LEU A 613 -4.38 4.09 -27.37
C LEU A 613 -5.90 3.92 -27.51
N GLY A 614 -6.40 3.68 -28.72
CA GLY A 614 -7.85 3.55 -28.97
C GLY A 614 -8.49 2.39 -28.20
N SER A 615 -7.81 1.24 -28.15
CA SER A 615 -8.29 0.06 -27.43
C SER A 615 -8.25 0.25 -25.92
N VAL A 616 -7.24 0.95 -25.39
CA VAL A 616 -7.16 1.30 -23.96
C VAL A 616 -8.29 2.27 -23.57
N MET A 617 -8.56 3.29 -24.40
CA MET A 617 -9.66 4.21 -24.15
C MET A 617 -11.01 3.50 -24.15
N GLN A 618 -11.24 2.59 -25.11
CA GLN A 618 -12.45 1.77 -25.16
C GLN A 618 -12.62 0.92 -23.89
N LEU A 619 -11.55 0.29 -23.41
CA LEU A 619 -11.60 -0.49 -22.16
C LEU A 619 -12.01 0.40 -20.98
N CYS A 620 -11.40 1.58 -20.83
CA CYS A 620 -11.75 2.52 -19.76
C CYS A 620 -13.22 2.96 -19.85
N GLU A 621 -13.73 3.27 -21.04
CA GLU A 621 -15.12 3.69 -21.26
C GLU A 621 -16.13 2.56 -20.99
N GLU A 622 -15.85 1.34 -21.47
CA GLU A 622 -16.68 0.15 -21.18
C GLU A 622 -16.79 -0.13 -19.68
N ARG A 623 -15.77 0.27 -18.92
CA ARG A 623 -15.67 0.17 -17.46
C ARG A 623 -16.14 1.42 -16.73
N ARG A 624 -16.95 2.25 -17.39
CA ARG A 624 -17.59 3.45 -16.83
C ARG A 624 -16.58 4.50 -16.37
N GLY A 625 -15.42 4.55 -17.00
CA GLY A 625 -14.36 5.50 -16.73
C GLY A 625 -14.60 6.85 -17.39
N GLU A 626 -14.35 7.90 -16.63
CA GLU A 626 -14.39 9.28 -17.12
C GLU A 626 -12.97 9.79 -17.30
N ARG A 627 -12.65 10.30 -18.50
CA ARG A 627 -11.29 10.78 -18.78
C ARG A 627 -11.04 12.13 -18.13
N THR A 628 -10.02 12.20 -17.28
CA THR A 628 -9.60 13.41 -16.58
C THR A 628 -8.54 14.18 -17.36
N ALA A 629 -7.49 13.50 -17.83
CA ALA A 629 -6.40 14.12 -18.57
C ALA A 629 -5.70 13.14 -19.51
N MET A 630 -4.96 13.69 -20.48
CA MET A 630 -4.12 12.93 -21.41
C MET A 630 -2.87 13.74 -21.71
N SER A 631 -1.69 13.13 -21.63
CA SER A 631 -0.42 13.73 -22.00
C SER A 631 0.46 12.72 -22.73
N TYR A 632 1.24 13.18 -23.71
CA TYR A 632 2.24 12.35 -24.37
C TYR A 632 3.54 12.43 -23.59
N LEU A 633 4.07 11.27 -23.17
CA LEU A 633 5.36 11.20 -22.48
C LEU A 633 6.51 11.23 -23.49
N SER A 634 6.31 10.55 -24.62
CA SER A 634 7.22 10.51 -25.76
C SER A 634 6.41 10.27 -27.04
N PRO A 635 7.01 10.32 -28.24
CA PRO A 635 6.29 10.02 -29.49
C PRO A 635 5.66 8.62 -29.53
N VAL A 636 6.12 7.70 -28.66
CA VAL A 636 5.67 6.31 -28.62
C VAL A 636 4.85 5.97 -27.37
N ARG A 637 4.78 6.84 -26.35
CA ARG A 637 4.06 6.59 -25.09
C ARG A 637 3.11 7.71 -24.70
N VAL A 638 1.96 7.31 -24.18
CA VAL A 638 0.91 8.21 -23.70
C VAL A 638 0.57 7.89 -22.24
N LEU A 639 0.37 8.93 -21.45
CA LEU A 639 -0.20 8.89 -20.11
C LEU A 639 -1.68 9.30 -20.18
N LEU A 640 -2.55 8.43 -19.70
CA LEU A 640 -3.99 8.64 -19.59
C LEU A 640 -4.38 8.70 -18.13
N LYS A 641 -5.04 9.77 -17.69
CA LYS A 641 -5.65 9.86 -16.37
C LYS A 641 -7.16 9.72 -16.50
N TYR A 642 -7.74 8.74 -15.81
CA TYR A 642 -9.18 8.47 -15.78
C TYR A 642 -9.68 8.37 -14.34
N SER A 643 -10.94 8.68 -14.10
CA SER A 643 -11.63 8.33 -12.85
C SER A 643 -12.51 7.11 -13.11
N LEU A 644 -12.31 6.00 -12.39
CA LEU A 644 -13.10 4.76 -12.53
C LEU A 644 -13.74 4.32 -11.20
N PRO A 645 -14.88 3.63 -11.25
CA PRO A 645 -15.40 2.90 -10.10
C PRO A 645 -14.43 1.79 -9.68
N MET A 646 -14.12 1.71 -8.38
CA MET A 646 -13.22 0.69 -7.85
C MET A 646 -13.69 -0.74 -8.15
N SER A 647 -15.01 -0.96 -8.18
CA SER A 647 -15.59 -2.28 -8.48
C SER A 647 -15.24 -2.80 -9.87
N GLU A 648 -15.11 -1.92 -10.86
CA GLU A 648 -14.70 -2.28 -12.21
C GLU A 648 -13.18 -2.46 -12.29
N LEU A 649 -12.42 -1.69 -11.52
CA LEU A 649 -10.96 -1.78 -11.47
C LEU A 649 -10.47 -3.13 -10.91
N ILE A 650 -11.14 -3.64 -9.88
CA ILE A 650 -10.75 -4.92 -9.25
C ILE A 650 -11.22 -6.15 -10.04
N THR A 651 -12.12 -5.96 -11.02
CA THR A 651 -12.71 -7.07 -11.79
C THR A 651 -12.08 -7.16 -13.19
N ASP A 652 -10.99 -7.92 -13.30
CA ASP A 652 -10.26 -8.28 -14.53
C ASP A 652 -9.73 -7.08 -15.34
N PHE A 653 -9.70 -5.87 -14.77
CA PHE A 653 -9.30 -4.67 -15.50
C PHE A 653 -7.83 -4.73 -15.91
N PHE A 654 -6.96 -5.09 -14.96
CA PHE A 654 -5.52 -5.17 -15.21
C PHE A 654 -5.20 -6.24 -16.26
N ASP A 655 -5.79 -7.42 -16.16
CA ASP A 655 -5.56 -8.51 -17.12
C ASP A 655 -6.07 -8.16 -18.52
N ALA A 656 -7.22 -7.49 -18.62
CA ALA A 656 -7.73 -6.97 -19.88
C ALA A 656 -6.79 -5.91 -20.47
N LEU A 657 -6.27 -4.99 -19.64
CA LEU A 657 -5.32 -3.97 -20.06
C LEU A 657 -4.01 -4.59 -20.57
N GLN A 658 -3.45 -5.56 -19.83
CA GLN A 658 -2.23 -6.27 -20.24
C GLN A 658 -2.45 -7.03 -21.55
N THR A 659 -3.60 -7.70 -21.70
CA THR A 659 -3.94 -8.44 -22.91
C THR A 659 -4.03 -7.52 -24.14
N ILE A 660 -4.73 -6.39 -24.03
CA ILE A 660 -4.90 -5.43 -25.12
C ILE A 660 -3.58 -4.79 -25.54
N THR A 661 -2.69 -4.56 -24.57
CA THR A 661 -1.43 -3.85 -24.79
C THR A 661 -0.23 -4.78 -24.91
N SER A 662 -0.45 -6.10 -25.05
CA SER A 662 0.61 -7.11 -25.14
C SER A 662 1.64 -7.05 -24.01
N GLY A 663 1.23 -6.64 -22.81
CA GLY A 663 2.13 -6.50 -21.66
C GLY A 663 2.80 -5.14 -21.50
N TYR A 664 2.59 -4.18 -22.42
CA TYR A 664 3.34 -2.92 -22.45
C TYR A 664 2.71 -1.79 -21.63
N ALA A 665 1.44 -1.90 -21.24
CA ALA A 665 0.83 -0.88 -20.41
C ALA A 665 1.13 -1.11 -18.93
N SER A 666 1.26 0.00 -18.20
CA SER A 666 1.30 0.00 -16.75
C SER A 666 0.16 0.84 -16.19
N LEU A 667 -0.31 0.45 -15.02
CA LEU A 667 -1.44 1.04 -14.32
C LEU A 667 -1.02 1.45 -12.92
N ASP A 668 -1.43 2.65 -12.53
CA ASP A 668 -1.42 3.14 -11.16
C ASP A 668 -2.79 3.75 -10.81
N TYR A 669 -3.12 3.89 -9.54
CA TYR A 669 -4.36 4.42 -9.00
C TYR A 669 -4.09 5.08 -7.64
N ASP A 670 -4.72 6.22 -7.40
CA ASP A 670 -4.54 6.99 -6.19
C ASP A 670 -5.83 7.03 -5.37
N LEU A 671 -5.70 6.72 -4.08
CA LEU A 671 -6.78 6.76 -3.10
C LEU A 671 -6.87 8.12 -2.39
N SER A 672 -5.93 9.05 -2.62
CA SER A 672 -5.93 10.36 -1.98
C SER A 672 -7.20 11.17 -2.26
N ASN A 673 -7.73 11.03 -3.48
CA ASN A 673 -8.93 11.68 -3.99
C ASN A 673 -10.14 10.73 -4.05
N LEU A 674 -10.16 9.68 -3.23
CA LEU A 674 -11.27 8.74 -3.17
C LEU A 674 -12.60 9.48 -2.95
N LYS A 675 -13.51 9.35 -3.92
CA LYS A 675 -14.84 9.95 -3.88
C LYS A 675 -15.90 8.85 -3.86
N TYR A 676 -17.02 9.15 -3.21
CA TYR A 676 -18.19 8.28 -3.24
C TYR A 676 -19.27 8.94 -4.07
N GLU A 677 -19.66 8.29 -5.16
CA GLU A 677 -20.62 8.82 -6.12
C GLU A 677 -21.89 7.98 -6.18
N LYS A 678 -23.02 8.64 -6.43
CA LYS A 678 -24.32 7.97 -6.54
C LYS A 678 -24.31 7.01 -7.73
N THR A 679 -24.65 5.77 -7.46
CA THR A 679 -24.71 4.72 -8.48
C THR A 679 -25.98 3.90 -8.37
N ALA A 680 -26.36 3.26 -9.47
CA ALA A 680 -27.35 2.21 -9.45
C ALA A 680 -26.64 0.89 -9.11
N LEU A 681 -27.02 0.27 -7.99
CA LEU A 681 -26.44 -1.00 -7.54
C LEU A 681 -27.51 -2.10 -7.57
N CYS A 682 -27.11 -3.29 -8.00
CA CYS A 682 -27.97 -4.47 -7.97
C CYS A 682 -27.21 -5.72 -7.49
N LYS A 683 -27.93 -6.62 -6.81
CA LYS A 683 -27.44 -7.93 -6.37
C LYS A 683 -27.84 -8.96 -7.43
N VAL A 684 -26.87 -9.60 -8.06
CA VAL A 684 -27.08 -10.80 -8.89
C VAL A 684 -27.17 -11.99 -7.95
N VAL A 685 -28.25 -12.76 -8.06
CA VAL A 685 -28.54 -13.92 -7.22
C VAL A 685 -28.69 -15.17 -8.07
N VAL A 686 -28.30 -16.32 -7.52
CA VAL A 686 -28.46 -17.63 -8.14
C VAL A 686 -29.53 -18.39 -7.36
N LEU A 687 -30.47 -19.02 -8.07
CA LEU A 687 -31.46 -19.91 -7.48
C LEU A 687 -31.32 -21.31 -8.08
N LEU A 688 -31.17 -22.31 -7.22
CA LEU A 688 -31.21 -23.73 -7.59
C LEU A 688 -32.57 -24.30 -7.19
N ASN A 689 -33.35 -24.74 -8.17
CA ASN A 689 -34.73 -25.21 -7.95
C ASN A 689 -35.66 -24.23 -7.19
N GLY A 690 -35.31 -22.93 -7.17
CA GLY A 690 -36.05 -21.89 -6.46
C GLY A 690 -35.47 -21.52 -5.10
N GLU A 691 -34.46 -22.23 -4.61
CA GLU A 691 -33.72 -21.89 -3.39
C GLU A 691 -32.53 -20.99 -3.73
N GLU A 692 -32.39 -19.86 -3.04
CA GLU A 692 -31.28 -18.92 -3.25
C GLU A 692 -29.97 -19.50 -2.73
N VAL A 693 -28.91 -19.38 -3.52
CA VAL A 693 -27.54 -19.72 -3.13
C VAL A 693 -26.77 -18.43 -2.91
N ASP A 694 -26.83 -17.92 -1.68
CA ASP A 694 -26.23 -16.63 -1.29
C ASP A 694 -24.72 -16.56 -1.55
N ALA A 695 -24.05 -17.70 -1.46
CA ALA A 695 -22.62 -17.89 -1.67
C ALA A 695 -22.10 -17.42 -3.04
N LEU A 696 -22.96 -17.49 -4.07
CA LEU A 696 -22.63 -17.09 -5.45
C LEU A 696 -23.18 -15.71 -5.80
N SER A 697 -23.79 -15.02 -4.83
CA SER A 697 -24.33 -13.69 -5.07
C SER A 697 -23.21 -12.67 -5.23
N SER A 698 -23.44 -11.69 -6.11
CA SER A 698 -22.46 -10.64 -6.34
C SER A 698 -23.12 -9.30 -6.60
N LEU A 699 -22.46 -8.23 -6.18
CA LEU A 699 -22.89 -6.87 -6.44
C LEU A 699 -22.31 -6.40 -7.77
N CYS A 700 -23.12 -5.71 -8.58
CA CYS A 700 -22.65 -5.10 -9.82
C CYS A 700 -23.57 -3.95 -10.27
N HIS A 701 -23.08 -3.17 -11.23
CA HIS A 701 -23.89 -2.18 -11.92
C HIS A 701 -24.90 -2.85 -12.88
N PRO A 702 -26.14 -2.34 -13.02
CA PRO A 702 -27.17 -2.92 -13.87
C PRO A 702 -26.76 -3.16 -15.33
N SER A 703 -25.84 -2.37 -15.90
CA SER A 703 -25.31 -2.55 -17.26
C SER A 703 -24.63 -3.90 -17.46
N HIS A 704 -23.98 -4.43 -16.42
CA HIS A 704 -23.22 -5.69 -16.48
C HIS A 704 -24.00 -6.87 -15.91
N ALA A 705 -25.08 -6.61 -15.17
CA ALA A 705 -25.85 -7.62 -14.45
C ALA A 705 -26.40 -8.72 -15.36
N GLU A 706 -26.91 -8.37 -16.55
CA GLU A 706 -27.46 -9.35 -17.49
C GLU A 706 -26.38 -10.32 -18.02
N ARG A 707 -25.24 -9.77 -18.45
CA ARG A 707 -24.11 -10.55 -18.97
C ARG A 707 -23.55 -11.47 -17.88
N LYS A 708 -23.38 -10.94 -16.67
CA LYS A 708 -22.88 -11.70 -15.50
C LYS A 708 -23.83 -12.82 -15.10
N ALA A 709 -25.13 -12.54 -15.03
CA ALA A 709 -26.15 -13.53 -14.69
C ALA A 709 -26.18 -14.69 -15.71
N LYS A 710 -26.16 -14.40 -17.01
CA LYS A 710 -26.11 -15.43 -18.07
C LYS A 710 -24.86 -16.30 -17.98
N ARG A 711 -23.68 -15.69 -17.83
CA ARG A 711 -22.39 -16.40 -17.69
C ARG A 711 -22.38 -17.33 -16.47
N LEU A 712 -22.92 -16.87 -15.34
CA LEU A 712 -23.04 -17.68 -14.12
C LEU A 712 -23.98 -18.88 -14.32
N ALA A 713 -25.13 -18.68 -14.97
CA ALA A 713 -26.09 -19.75 -15.24
C ALA A 713 -25.50 -20.85 -16.15
N GLU A 714 -24.79 -20.45 -17.21
CA GLU A 714 -24.13 -21.37 -18.14
C GLU A 714 -23.03 -22.18 -17.46
N LYS A 715 -22.14 -21.52 -16.68
CA LYS A 715 -21.09 -22.22 -15.93
C LYS A 715 -21.67 -23.22 -14.93
N LEU A 716 -22.69 -22.83 -14.16
CA LEU A 716 -23.33 -23.73 -13.19
C LEU A 716 -23.98 -24.94 -13.86
N ARG A 717 -24.58 -24.77 -15.04
CA ARG A 717 -25.14 -25.90 -15.81
C ARG A 717 -24.07 -26.93 -16.15
N ASP A 718 -22.88 -26.48 -16.53
CA ASP A 718 -21.80 -27.35 -17.01
C ASP A 718 -21.09 -28.05 -15.84
N VAL A 719 -21.04 -27.43 -14.67
CA VAL A 719 -20.37 -27.94 -13.48
C VAL A 719 -21.28 -28.85 -12.63
N ILE A 720 -22.58 -28.56 -12.54
CA ILE A 720 -23.50 -29.34 -11.70
C ILE A 720 -23.75 -30.72 -12.34
N PRO A 721 -23.46 -31.83 -11.64
CA PRO A 721 -23.69 -33.16 -12.19
C PRO A 721 -25.18 -33.45 -12.39
N ARG A 722 -25.49 -34.24 -13.42
CA ARG A 722 -26.88 -34.61 -13.73
C ARG A 722 -27.46 -35.49 -12.62
N GLN A 723 -28.62 -35.12 -12.11
CA GLN A 723 -29.33 -35.83 -11.05
C GLN A 723 -30.45 -36.74 -11.60
N MET A 724 -31.04 -37.58 -10.75
CA MET A 724 -32.21 -38.41 -11.12
C MET A 724 -33.49 -37.61 -11.36
N PHE A 725 -33.49 -36.32 -11.02
CA PHE A 725 -34.52 -35.33 -11.30
C PHE A 725 -33.95 -34.15 -12.10
N GLU A 726 -34.83 -33.34 -12.69
CA GLU A 726 -34.44 -32.16 -13.45
C GLU A 726 -34.02 -31.06 -12.48
N VAL A 727 -32.80 -30.56 -12.63
CA VAL A 727 -32.29 -29.40 -11.88
C VAL A 727 -32.48 -28.15 -12.72
N VAL A 728 -33.13 -27.14 -12.15
CA VAL A 728 -33.31 -25.84 -12.79
C VAL A 728 -32.37 -24.84 -12.12
N VAL A 729 -31.44 -24.29 -12.91
CA VAL A 729 -30.56 -23.22 -12.47
C VAL A 729 -31.17 -21.92 -12.97
N GLN A 730 -31.46 -20.98 -12.07
CA GLN A 730 -31.96 -19.66 -12.42
C GLN A 730 -31.00 -18.61 -11.88
N THR A 731 -30.80 -17.54 -12.63
CA THR A 731 -30.08 -16.37 -12.13
C THR A 731 -30.98 -15.16 -12.28
N GLY A 732 -31.04 -14.36 -11.24
CA GLY A 732 -31.87 -13.17 -11.20
C GLY A 732 -31.15 -11.98 -10.63
N VAL A 733 -31.82 -10.84 -10.68
CA VAL A 733 -31.31 -9.57 -10.15
C VAL A 733 -32.31 -9.01 -9.16
N VAL A 734 -31.76 -8.50 -8.05
CA VAL A 734 -32.47 -7.75 -7.03
C VAL A 734 -31.92 -6.33 -7.02
N GLY A 735 -32.79 -5.32 -7.01
CA GLY A 735 -32.37 -3.92 -7.06
C GLY A 735 -33.56 -2.96 -6.97
N LYS A 736 -33.27 -1.66 -6.97
CA LYS A 736 -34.26 -0.58 -6.88
C LYS A 736 -34.55 -0.05 -8.30
N GLY A 737 -35.72 -0.36 -8.88
CA GLY A 737 -36.11 0.07 -10.24
C GLY A 737 -37.51 -0.39 -10.67
N ASP A 738 -38.02 0.14 -11.80
CA ASP A 738 -39.37 -0.14 -12.33
C ASP A 738 -39.63 -1.65 -12.50
N GLY A 739 -40.56 -2.17 -11.70
CA GLY A 739 -40.94 -3.59 -11.66
C GLY A 739 -40.16 -4.47 -10.67
N LEU A 740 -39.12 -3.95 -10.01
CA LEU A 740 -38.33 -4.65 -8.98
C LEU A 740 -38.77 -4.20 -7.57
N ARG A 741 -39.93 -4.68 -7.11
CA ARG A 741 -40.43 -4.44 -5.74
C ARG A 741 -39.84 -5.45 -4.74
N GLY A 742 -38.51 -5.47 -4.58
CA GLY A 742 -37.82 -6.35 -3.62
C GLY A 742 -37.90 -7.86 -3.93
N GLY A 743 -38.47 -8.24 -5.07
CA GLY A 743 -38.46 -9.63 -5.57
C GLY A 743 -37.35 -9.87 -6.58
N VAL A 744 -36.92 -11.13 -6.70
CA VAL A 744 -35.90 -11.54 -7.68
C VAL A 744 -36.48 -11.54 -9.09
N LYS A 745 -35.96 -10.68 -9.98
CA LYS A 745 -36.28 -10.73 -11.42
C LYS A 745 -35.36 -11.74 -12.11
N ILE A 746 -35.93 -12.84 -12.57
CA ILE A 746 -35.17 -13.87 -13.30
C ILE A 746 -34.71 -13.34 -14.66
N ILE A 747 -33.39 -13.44 -14.93
CA ILE A 747 -32.76 -13.03 -16.19
C ILE A 747 -32.46 -14.24 -17.07
N ALA A 748 -31.84 -15.27 -16.49
CA ALA A 748 -31.46 -16.49 -17.20
C ALA A 748 -31.99 -17.72 -16.47
N ARG A 749 -32.28 -18.77 -17.25
CA ARG A 749 -32.81 -20.03 -16.75
C ARG A 749 -32.24 -21.17 -17.58
N GLU A 750 -31.37 -21.96 -16.95
CA GLU A 750 -30.77 -23.15 -17.51
C GLU A 750 -31.39 -24.41 -16.92
N ARG A 751 -31.43 -25.50 -17.72
CA ARG A 751 -32.04 -26.77 -17.32
C ARG A 751 -31.05 -27.90 -17.49
N ILE A 752 -30.77 -28.60 -16.40
CA ILE A 752 -29.95 -29.82 -16.40
C ILE A 752 -30.90 -31.02 -16.47
N ALA A 753 -30.85 -31.73 -17.60
CA ALA A 753 -31.78 -32.82 -17.87
C ALA A 753 -31.53 -34.02 -16.95
N ALA A 754 -32.61 -34.53 -16.34
CA ALA A 754 -32.57 -35.68 -15.43
C ALA A 754 -31.97 -36.94 -16.08
N LEU A 755 -31.10 -37.65 -15.35
CA LEU A 755 -30.68 -39.00 -15.69
C LEU A 755 -31.90 -39.91 -15.83
N ARG A 756 -31.90 -40.75 -16.86
CA ARG A 756 -32.96 -41.73 -17.11
C ARG A 756 -32.35 -43.11 -17.28
N LYS A 757 -32.86 -44.07 -16.51
CA LYS A 757 -32.65 -45.49 -16.81
C LYS A 757 -33.55 -45.87 -17.97
N ASP A 758 -33.04 -46.65 -18.92
CA ASP A 758 -33.90 -47.28 -19.92
C ASP A 758 -34.73 -48.39 -19.25
N VAL A 759 -35.94 -48.02 -18.83
CA VAL A 759 -36.91 -48.94 -18.21
C VAL A 759 -37.56 -49.86 -19.24
N THR A 760 -37.42 -49.56 -20.53
CA THR A 760 -38.01 -50.32 -21.64
C THR A 760 -37.06 -51.33 -22.26
N ALA A 761 -35.78 -51.33 -21.89
CA ALA A 761 -34.75 -52.21 -22.44
C ALA A 761 -35.12 -53.71 -22.41
N LYS A 762 -35.85 -54.16 -21.39
CA LYS A 762 -36.32 -55.57 -21.25
C LYS A 762 -37.72 -55.84 -21.84
N CYS A 763 -38.33 -54.85 -22.50
CA CYS A 763 -39.64 -54.97 -23.12
C CYS A 763 -39.50 -55.33 -24.61
N TYR A 764 -39.21 -56.61 -24.89
CA TYR A 764 -38.99 -57.14 -26.25
C TYR A 764 -40.28 -57.32 -27.08
N GLY A 765 -41.46 -57.17 -26.47
CA GLY A 765 -42.75 -57.32 -27.14
C GLY A 765 -43.35 -56.01 -27.68
N GLY A 766 -44.35 -56.14 -28.57
CA GLY A 766 -45.11 -55.03 -29.17
C GLY A 766 -46.17 -54.41 -28.25
N ASP A 767 -46.33 -54.90 -27.02
CA ASP A 767 -47.33 -54.38 -26.07
C ASP A 767 -46.94 -53.00 -25.52
N ILE A 768 -47.59 -51.98 -26.06
CA ILE A 768 -47.41 -50.56 -25.70
C ILE A 768 -47.85 -50.31 -24.25
N THR A 769 -48.83 -51.06 -23.72
CA THR A 769 -49.38 -50.82 -22.37
C THR A 769 -48.33 -51.08 -21.29
N ARG A 770 -47.53 -52.13 -21.44
CA ARG A 770 -46.42 -52.46 -20.53
C ARG A 770 -45.33 -51.40 -20.54
N LYS A 771 -44.96 -50.89 -21.72
CA LYS A 771 -43.99 -49.78 -21.86
C LYS A 771 -44.51 -48.50 -21.20
N ARG A 772 -45.79 -48.16 -21.43
CA ARG A 772 -46.43 -46.97 -20.85
C ARG A 772 -46.48 -47.01 -19.32
N LYS A 773 -46.84 -48.14 -18.72
CA LYS A 773 -46.90 -48.32 -17.26
C LYS A 773 -45.53 -48.08 -16.60
N LEU A 774 -44.44 -48.52 -17.23
CA LEU A 774 -43.08 -48.32 -16.73
C LEU A 774 -42.64 -46.85 -16.85
N LEU A 775 -42.99 -46.19 -17.97
CA LEU A 775 -42.72 -44.77 -18.17
C LEU A 775 -43.51 -43.87 -17.19
N GLU A 776 -44.77 -44.19 -16.93
CA GLU A 776 -45.60 -43.48 -15.94
C GLU A 776 -45.03 -43.60 -14.53
N LYS A 777 -44.63 -44.81 -14.11
CA LYS A 777 -43.93 -45.02 -12.84
C LYS A 777 -42.64 -44.22 -12.74
N GLN A 778 -41.84 -44.17 -13.82
CA GLN A 778 -40.61 -43.39 -13.84
C GLN A 778 -40.88 -41.89 -13.75
N LYS A 779 -41.91 -41.39 -14.45
CA LYS A 779 -42.32 -39.97 -14.42
C LYS A 779 -42.79 -39.55 -13.02
N GLU A 780 -43.62 -40.36 -12.38
CA GLU A 780 -44.09 -40.10 -11.01
C GLU A 780 -42.96 -40.13 -10.00
N SER A 781 -42.06 -41.12 -10.10
CA SER A 781 -40.86 -41.21 -9.26
C SER A 781 -39.98 -39.97 -9.38
N LYS A 782 -39.74 -39.48 -10.60
CA LYS A 782 -38.97 -38.25 -10.83
C LYS A 782 -39.66 -37.01 -10.26
N LYS A 783 -40.99 -36.92 -10.36
CA LYS A 783 -41.77 -35.82 -9.77
C LYS A 783 -41.74 -35.84 -8.23
N ARG A 784 -41.70 -37.02 -7.63
CA ARG A 784 -41.50 -37.19 -6.18
C ARG A 784 -40.08 -36.78 -5.79
N MET A 785 -39.07 -37.23 -6.52
CA MET A 785 -37.67 -36.87 -6.28
C MET A 785 -37.43 -35.37 -6.41
N LYS A 786 -38.03 -34.68 -7.39
CA LYS A 786 -37.93 -33.22 -7.53
C LYS A 786 -38.52 -32.43 -6.35
N ARG A 787 -39.52 -32.98 -5.65
CA ARG A 787 -40.15 -32.31 -4.50
C ARG A 787 -39.37 -32.45 -3.19
N VAL A 788 -38.54 -33.49 -3.09
CA VAL A 788 -37.82 -33.84 -1.86
C VAL A 788 -36.32 -33.60 -2.00
N GLY A 789 -35.79 -33.64 -3.23
CA GLY A 789 -34.37 -33.45 -3.50
C GLY A 789 -33.98 -31.98 -3.46
N SER A 790 -33.22 -31.61 -2.43
CA SER A 790 -32.34 -30.44 -2.45
C SER A 790 -31.18 -30.72 -3.40
N VAL A 791 -30.65 -29.67 -4.04
CA VAL A 791 -29.43 -29.76 -4.84
C VAL A 791 -28.35 -29.03 -4.07
N GLU A 792 -27.53 -29.79 -3.37
CA GLU A 792 -26.33 -29.25 -2.75
C GLU A 792 -25.22 -29.16 -3.80
N LEU A 793 -24.54 -28.02 -3.85
CA LEU A 793 -23.36 -27.84 -4.67
C LEU A 793 -22.19 -28.55 -3.99
N SER A 794 -21.46 -29.40 -4.72
CA SER A 794 -20.19 -29.92 -4.22
C SER A 794 -19.17 -28.78 -4.09
N ASN A 795 -18.25 -28.90 -3.13
CA ASN A 795 -17.18 -27.90 -2.94
C ASN A 795 -16.38 -27.70 -4.25
N ASP A 796 -16.06 -28.77 -4.97
CA ASP A 796 -15.37 -28.71 -6.27
C ASP A 796 -16.17 -27.93 -7.31
N ALA A 797 -17.51 -28.07 -7.30
CA ALA A 797 -18.38 -27.37 -8.22
C ALA A 797 -18.42 -25.87 -7.91
N PHE A 798 -18.45 -25.55 -6.62
CA PHE A 798 -18.40 -24.18 -6.14
C PHE A 798 -17.06 -23.51 -6.49
N LEU A 799 -15.95 -24.21 -6.28
CA LEU A 799 -14.61 -23.75 -6.62
C LEU A 799 -14.40 -23.53 -8.12
N ALA A 800 -14.92 -24.40 -8.97
CA ALA A 800 -14.85 -24.22 -10.43
C ALA A 800 -15.56 -22.94 -10.90
N VAL A 801 -16.62 -22.54 -10.21
CA VAL A 801 -17.36 -21.31 -10.52
C VAL A 801 -16.61 -20.07 -10.03
N LEU A 802 -15.97 -20.13 -8.86
CA LEU A 802 -15.21 -19.02 -8.30
C LEU A 802 -13.83 -18.79 -8.95
N SER A 803 -13.09 -19.86 -9.27
CA SER A 803 -11.73 -19.81 -9.85
C SER A 803 -11.66 -19.31 -11.30
N SER A 804 -12.81 -19.05 -11.92
CA SER A 804 -12.93 -18.59 -13.31
C SER A 804 -13.41 -17.13 -13.39
N HIS A 805 -13.25 -16.41 -12.29
CA HIS A 805 -13.27 -14.96 -12.23
C HIS A 805 -11.88 -14.45 -12.55
#